data_AF-A0A328BZ95-F1
#
_entry.id   AF-A0A328BZ95-F1
#
_cell.length_a   1.000
_cell.length_b   1.000
_cell.length_c   1.000
_cell.angle_alpha   90.00
_cell.angle_beta   90.00
_cell.angle_gamma   90.00
#
_symmetry.space_group_name_H-M   'P 1'
#
loop_
_entity.id
_entity.type
_entity.pdbx_description
1 polymer ?
#
loop_
_entity_poly.entity_id
_entity_poly.type
_entity_poly.pdbx_seq_one_letter_code
_entity_poly.pdbx_strand_id
1 'polypeptide(L)'
;MNKIFKVIWSHTTQSFVVVSELTKSHGKSSSSTDNRIEPSKALLALSVAGAALLGGGAQAVTLGTSVSDGGYVTTTCGSVAIGHNAITRDHSSVAIGTNVAAALDSSVAIGLNSRTFQENGVAVGADTKAHSQSSTAIGMLAEAYGNNTVALGFYAYANTTENGLNPKEVASDGVLTTDGVELWYDAQGVQRRSNVPALALGSEATATNRNAIAIGSVSSASGNRAMAVGAGANASGSRAIANGWRSNAGGERSLAIGPESTSSAKDAIAIGNKTTVSGDYSVALGANANVANKNTFVFGSNLTTTQDNSVVLGQGSTDRAATTETSTTLLGVTYGTFAGPGSVANGIVSVGAKGAERQIINVAAGNISATSTDAINGSQLYLVAVEAAKKAVVTSNDKTVNVTVTTNAATGITTYDLSVPASTATGGTTDTSTYFHVNNGSASQAAGDATTNLGNITDKAGATATYSTTAGVNATSSSQNGIAVGHNATSSNSIANTGGAIAIGYNTKAMDGSIALGLNTSVIGNALTGAEGAIAIGHNAIANVSAGSANGAIAIGNQAYAEGSRQGYHTSHNGDNVPVGVATAVGDHAYATISSVAFGNLAEATALYTAAIGMQANATERFSSAVGYDAQATGNQSTAVGANATSSDINSVAFGYSANASRSGASAMGVSSVSSGNRATAVGFQSEATGDFGVALGAQSDAAYLATATGTGAQATAEGATANGYRAQATGVNSLAAARGAQATATNATALGRLAVASHENSVALGSGSTTAAANPTTQGKVGGITYGTFAGTTPTSVVSVGSAGAERQIINVAAGRISETSTDAINGSQLYLVAAEIAKGYNVTSNGGKTLLYYQVRKQTS
;
A
#
# COMPACT_ATOMS: atom_id res chain seq x y z
N MET A 1 1.93 2.14 3.14
CA MET A 1 0.91 2.12 4.21
C MET A 1 -0.19 1.14 3.81
N ASN A 2 -0.21 -0.09 4.32
CA ASN A 2 -1.32 -1.01 4.04
C ASN A 2 -2.38 -0.89 5.13
N LYS A 3 -3.55 -0.36 4.77
CA LYS A 3 -4.76 -0.40 5.60
C LYS A 3 -5.27 -1.85 5.61
N ILE A 4 -5.18 -2.51 6.76
CA ILE A 4 -5.49 -3.95 6.86
C ILE A 4 -6.95 -4.19 7.26
N PHE A 5 -7.77 -4.47 6.26
CA PHE A 5 -9.15 -4.95 6.39
C PHE A 5 -9.26 -6.32 5.73
N LYS A 6 -9.98 -7.24 6.38
CA LYS A 6 -10.32 -8.54 5.81
C LYS A 6 -11.82 -8.60 5.59
N VAL A 7 -12.21 -8.97 4.38
CA VAL A 7 -13.57 -9.39 4.07
C VAL A 7 -13.73 -10.82 4.60
N ILE A 8 -14.65 -11.03 5.55
CA ILE A 8 -14.93 -12.36 6.11
C ILE A 8 -16.37 -12.79 5.80
N TRP A 9 -16.54 -14.09 5.61
CA TRP A 9 -17.87 -14.69 5.47
C TRP A 9 -18.53 -14.81 6.84
N SER A 10 -19.69 -14.14 7.00
CA SER A 10 -20.53 -14.27 8.18
C SER A 10 -21.45 -15.48 8.02
N HIS A 11 -21.18 -16.55 8.78
CA HIS A 11 -22.02 -17.75 8.78
C HIS A 11 -23.43 -17.51 9.35
N THR A 12 -23.63 -16.44 10.14
CA THR A 12 -24.95 -16.08 10.70
C THR A 12 -25.83 -15.34 9.69
N THR A 13 -25.23 -14.63 8.73
CA THR A 13 -25.95 -13.77 7.76
C THR A 13 -25.74 -14.17 6.30
N GLN A 14 -25.06 -15.30 6.02
CA GLN A 14 -24.82 -15.85 4.68
C GLN A 14 -24.27 -14.79 3.70
N SER A 15 -23.32 -13.96 4.16
CA SER A 15 -22.83 -12.80 3.41
C SER A 15 -21.40 -12.40 3.80
N PHE A 16 -20.70 -11.74 2.88
CA PHE A 16 -19.36 -11.18 3.12
C PHE A 16 -19.46 -9.80 3.78
N VAL A 17 -18.78 -9.63 4.92
CA VAL A 17 -18.76 -8.38 5.69
C VAL A 17 -17.31 -7.90 5.88
N VAL A 18 -17.08 -6.60 5.80
CA VAL A 18 -15.74 -5.99 5.89
C VAL A 18 -15.43 -5.63 7.34
N VAL A 19 -14.33 -6.14 7.89
CA VAL A 19 -13.86 -5.84 9.26
C VAL A 19 -12.33 -5.66 9.30
N SER A 20 -11.81 -4.91 10.26
CA SER A 20 -10.36 -4.68 10.40
C SER A 20 -9.65 -5.88 11.01
N GLU A 21 -8.43 -6.21 10.53
CA GLU A 21 -7.63 -7.37 10.96
C GLU A 21 -7.05 -7.31 12.41
N LEU A 22 -7.57 -6.44 13.28
CA LEU A 22 -7.25 -6.44 14.72
C LEU A 22 -8.44 -6.66 15.65
N THR A 23 -9.67 -6.72 15.15
CA THR A 23 -10.78 -7.17 15.99
C THR A 23 -10.62 -8.68 16.21
N LYS A 24 -10.40 -9.13 17.44
CA LYS A 24 -10.50 -10.56 17.78
C LYS A 24 -11.92 -11.01 17.41
N SER A 25 -12.02 -11.92 16.45
CA SER A 25 -13.19 -12.77 16.28
C SER A 25 -13.47 -13.41 17.64
N HIS A 26 -14.55 -13.00 18.30
CA HIS A 26 -15.08 -13.81 19.39
C HIS A 26 -15.40 -15.19 18.79
N GLY A 27 -15.00 -16.24 19.50
CA GLY A 27 -15.49 -17.57 19.19
C GLY A 27 -17.01 -17.55 19.22
N LYS A 28 -17.62 -18.34 18.32
CA LYS A 28 -19.08 -18.46 18.23
C LYS A 28 -19.69 -18.59 19.61
N SER A 29 -20.82 -17.91 19.83
CA SER A 29 -21.76 -18.29 20.87
C SER A 29 -21.97 -19.79 20.84
N SER A 30 -21.76 -20.45 21.96
CA SER A 30 -22.30 -21.78 22.18
C SER A 30 -23.79 -21.78 21.86
N SER A 31 -24.27 -22.86 21.25
CA SER A 31 -25.69 -23.17 21.32
C SER A 31 -26.05 -23.33 22.80
N SER A 32 -26.85 -22.41 23.33
CA SER A 32 -27.29 -22.48 24.72
C SER A 32 -28.30 -23.60 24.91
N THR A 33 -27.85 -24.70 25.51
CA THR A 33 -28.71 -25.57 26.32
C THR A 33 -28.34 -25.37 27.78
N ASP A 34 -28.65 -24.18 28.31
CA ASP A 34 -28.77 -24.02 29.76
C ASP A 34 -30.16 -24.47 30.17
N ASN A 35 -30.22 -25.64 30.80
CA ASN A 35 -31.20 -25.88 31.84
C ASN A 35 -30.49 -26.68 32.94
N ARG A 36 -29.73 -25.95 33.76
CA ARG A 36 -29.12 -26.46 34.99
C ARG A 36 -30.18 -27.16 35.87
N ILE A 37 -29.98 -28.46 36.11
CA ILE A 37 -30.36 -29.08 37.37
C ILE A 37 -29.06 -29.42 38.09
N GLU A 38 -28.85 -28.74 39.22
CA GLU A 38 -27.73 -28.91 40.15
C GLU A 38 -27.66 -30.33 40.74
N PRO A 39 -26.49 -30.99 40.73
CA PRO A 39 -26.19 -32.10 41.63
C PRO A 39 -25.18 -31.68 42.72
N SER A 40 -25.39 -30.52 43.36
CA SER A 40 -24.78 -30.18 44.67
C SER A 40 -25.40 -30.96 45.85
N LYS A 41 -26.07 -32.09 45.56
CA LYS A 41 -26.62 -33.08 46.51
C LYS A 41 -26.23 -34.52 46.13
N ALA A 42 -24.94 -34.81 46.14
CA ALA A 42 -24.42 -36.18 46.06
C ALA A 42 -23.09 -36.35 46.84
N LEU A 43 -23.09 -35.93 48.12
CA LEU A 43 -22.03 -36.27 49.06
C LEU A 43 -22.52 -37.35 50.03
N LEU A 44 -21.69 -38.38 50.22
CA LEU A 44 -21.75 -39.39 51.30
C LEU A 44 -23.00 -40.29 51.38
N ALA A 45 -22.86 -41.50 50.84
CA ALA A 45 -23.40 -42.70 51.47
C ALA A 45 -22.63 -43.98 51.03
N LEU A 46 -21.36 -44.12 51.43
CA LEU A 46 -20.84 -45.45 51.78
C LEU A 46 -19.56 -45.41 52.62
N SER A 47 -19.73 -45.52 53.94
CA SER A 47 -18.77 -46.22 54.78
C SER A 47 -19.48 -46.98 55.89
N VAL A 48 -18.92 -48.16 56.20
CA VAL A 48 -19.24 -49.13 57.27
C VAL A 48 -20.08 -50.36 56.85
N ALA A 49 -19.37 -51.50 56.88
CA ALA A 49 -19.82 -52.89 57.09
C ALA A 49 -20.84 -53.56 56.14
N GLY A 50 -20.34 -54.56 55.39
CA GLY A 50 -20.98 -55.89 55.42
C GLY A 50 -21.57 -56.48 54.13
N ALA A 51 -20.72 -56.93 53.18
CA ALA A 51 -20.64 -58.34 52.74
C ALA A 51 -19.82 -58.54 51.43
N ALA A 52 -18.92 -59.54 51.43
CA ALA A 52 -18.11 -60.11 50.32
C ALA A 52 -17.09 -59.17 49.62
N LEU A 53 -15.75 -59.40 49.63
CA LEU A 53 -14.95 -60.51 49.04
C LEU A 53 -15.20 -60.70 47.52
N LEU A 54 -14.26 -60.65 46.57
CA LEU A 54 -12.78 -60.41 46.54
C LEU A 54 -12.45 -59.59 45.26
N GLY A 55 -11.27 -58.98 45.05
CA GLY A 55 -10.09 -58.82 45.93
C GLY A 55 -8.76 -58.74 45.15
N GLY A 56 -8.35 -57.53 44.73
CA GLY A 56 -7.09 -57.23 44.03
C GLY A 56 -6.77 -55.73 44.15
N GLY A 57 -5.55 -55.38 44.58
CA GLY A 57 -5.23 -54.03 45.07
C GLY A 57 -4.80 -53.04 43.99
N ALA A 58 -5.47 -51.88 43.92
CA ALA A 58 -4.99 -50.73 43.17
C ALA A 58 -3.84 -50.05 43.94
N GLN A 59 -2.64 -50.01 43.35
CA GLN A 59 -1.48 -49.33 43.94
C GLN A 59 -1.47 -47.83 43.62
N ALA A 60 -1.11 -47.01 44.61
CA ALA A 60 -0.72 -45.62 44.38
C ALA A 60 0.74 -45.60 43.90
N VAL A 61 1.00 -45.08 42.70
CA VAL A 61 2.34 -45.10 42.09
C VAL A 61 3.19 -43.91 42.55
N THR A 62 4.46 -44.20 42.84
CA THR A 62 5.47 -43.21 43.25
C THR A 62 6.09 -42.52 42.03
N LEU A 63 6.34 -41.21 42.13
CA LEU A 63 7.05 -40.46 41.09
C LEU A 63 8.47 -41.01 40.89
N GLY A 64 8.77 -41.46 39.67
CA GLY A 64 10.06 -42.05 39.29
C GLY A 64 10.05 -43.56 39.03
N THR A 65 8.99 -44.28 39.45
CA THR A 65 8.77 -45.69 39.07
C THR A 65 7.86 -45.78 37.85
N SER A 66 8.12 -46.74 36.98
CA SER A 66 7.29 -46.99 35.80
C SER A 66 5.88 -47.46 36.17
N VAL A 67 4.87 -46.91 35.50
CA VAL A 67 3.48 -47.35 35.64
C VAL A 67 3.25 -48.53 34.70
N SER A 68 2.87 -49.69 35.24
CA SER A 68 2.55 -50.91 34.47
C SER A 68 1.32 -51.62 35.03
N ASP A 69 0.40 -51.98 34.14
CA ASP A 69 -0.91 -52.61 34.44
C ASP A 69 -1.24 -53.74 33.42
N GLY A 70 -0.22 -54.33 32.81
CA GLY A 70 -0.38 -55.27 31.70
C GLY A 70 0.69 -56.36 31.62
N GLY A 71 0.31 -57.52 31.09
CA GLY A 71 1.24 -58.63 30.87
C GLY A 71 2.24 -58.33 29.75
N TYR A 72 3.51 -58.71 29.98
CA TYR A 72 4.68 -58.45 29.13
C TYR A 72 4.99 -56.95 28.92
N VAL A 73 5.73 -56.38 29.88
CA VAL A 73 6.18 -54.99 29.87
C VAL A 73 7.68 -54.93 30.22
N THR A 74 8.48 -54.38 29.31
CA THR A 74 9.81 -53.84 29.63
C THR A 74 9.67 -52.35 29.93
N THR A 75 10.15 -51.89 31.08
CA THR A 75 10.15 -50.46 31.42
C THR A 75 11.52 -50.01 31.88
N THR A 76 11.96 -48.86 31.38
CA THR A 76 13.17 -48.14 31.77
C THR A 76 12.79 -46.84 32.51
N CYS A 77 13.76 -46.12 33.06
CA CYS A 77 13.50 -45.03 34.00
C CYS A 77 12.65 -43.91 33.38
N GLY A 78 11.54 -43.57 34.05
CA GLY A 78 10.64 -42.49 33.64
C GLY A 78 9.63 -42.86 32.55
N SER A 79 9.50 -44.13 32.15
CA SER A 79 8.53 -44.57 31.15
C SER A 79 7.15 -44.94 31.72
N VAL A 80 6.11 -44.89 30.88
CA VAL A 80 4.71 -45.23 31.22
C VAL A 80 4.20 -46.29 30.25
N ALA A 81 3.80 -47.47 30.72
CA ALA A 81 3.41 -48.61 29.89
C ALA A 81 2.09 -49.24 30.37
N ILE A 82 0.95 -48.75 29.87
CA ILE A 82 -0.38 -49.09 30.40
C ILE A 82 -1.19 -49.85 29.34
N GLY A 83 -1.53 -51.12 29.62
CA GLY A 83 -2.38 -51.95 28.77
C GLY A 83 -1.70 -53.24 28.26
N HIS A 84 -2.45 -54.06 27.52
CA HIS A 84 -2.00 -55.40 27.13
C HIS A 84 -0.97 -55.36 25.98
N ASN A 85 0.22 -55.94 26.19
CA ASN A 85 1.35 -55.87 25.26
C ASN A 85 1.76 -54.42 24.93
N ALA A 86 1.78 -53.54 25.94
CA ALA A 86 2.26 -52.16 25.84
C ALA A 86 3.78 -52.11 26.14
N ILE A 87 4.59 -51.71 25.15
CA ILE A 87 6.04 -51.77 25.23
C ILE A 87 6.64 -50.36 25.26
N THR A 88 7.38 -50.04 26.32
CA THR A 88 8.34 -48.94 26.36
C THR A 88 9.76 -49.50 26.28
N ARG A 89 10.73 -48.72 25.79
CA ARG A 89 12.12 -49.18 25.64
C ARG A 89 13.12 -48.30 26.33
N ASP A 90 13.02 -46.99 26.09
CA ASP A 90 13.93 -45.98 26.61
C ASP A 90 13.24 -44.95 27.51
N HIS A 91 14.06 -44.08 28.07
CA HIS A 91 13.68 -43.02 28.99
C HIS A 91 12.52 -42.17 28.48
N SER A 92 11.70 -41.68 29.42
CA SER A 92 10.62 -40.72 29.17
C SER A 92 9.56 -41.14 28.13
N SER A 93 9.54 -42.41 27.72
CA SER A 93 8.62 -42.91 26.69
C SER A 93 7.25 -43.31 27.26
N VAL A 94 6.19 -43.15 26.45
CA VAL A 94 4.80 -43.39 26.88
C VAL A 94 4.13 -44.35 25.89
N ALA A 95 3.73 -45.52 26.36
CA ALA A 95 2.97 -46.53 25.62
C ALA A 95 1.64 -46.81 26.34
N ILE A 96 0.50 -46.41 25.77
CA ILE A 96 -0.83 -46.57 26.40
C ILE A 96 -1.84 -47.22 25.45
N GLY A 97 -2.32 -48.41 25.80
CA GLY A 97 -3.34 -49.17 25.08
C GLY A 97 -2.92 -50.61 24.77
N THR A 98 -3.42 -51.18 23.67
CA THR A 98 -3.22 -52.60 23.35
C THR A 98 -2.25 -52.78 22.18
N ASN A 99 -1.24 -53.63 22.34
CA ASN A 99 -0.22 -53.92 21.32
C ASN A 99 0.54 -52.67 20.83
N VAL A 100 0.74 -51.71 21.73
CA VAL A 100 1.40 -50.43 21.44
C VAL A 100 2.90 -50.50 21.75
N ALA A 101 3.73 -49.78 20.99
CA ALA A 101 5.18 -49.74 21.22
C ALA A 101 5.76 -48.33 21.05
N ALA A 102 6.36 -47.80 22.12
CA ALA A 102 7.15 -46.58 22.12
C ALA A 102 8.65 -46.95 22.08
N ALA A 103 9.27 -46.93 20.91
CA ALA A 103 10.51 -47.67 20.66
C ALA A 103 11.82 -46.99 21.09
N LEU A 104 11.89 -45.67 21.25
CA LEU A 104 13.11 -44.96 21.70
C LEU A 104 12.73 -43.77 22.60
N ASP A 105 13.75 -43.03 23.07
CA ASP A 105 13.65 -41.95 24.05
C ASP A 105 12.56 -40.92 23.67
N SER A 106 11.81 -40.50 24.69
CA SER A 106 10.83 -39.42 24.64
C SER A 106 9.74 -39.60 23.56
N SER A 107 9.51 -40.83 23.13
CA SER A 107 8.49 -41.19 22.14
C SER A 107 7.15 -41.59 22.78
N VAL A 108 6.05 -41.31 22.10
CA VAL A 108 4.68 -41.47 22.61
C VAL A 108 3.85 -42.32 21.65
N ALA A 109 3.37 -43.49 22.10
CA ALA A 109 2.49 -44.39 21.37
C ALA A 109 1.18 -44.62 22.16
N ILE A 110 0.03 -44.22 21.62
CA ILE A 110 -1.27 -44.31 22.34
C ILE A 110 -2.37 -44.85 21.41
N GLY A 111 -2.99 -45.98 21.75
CA GLY A 111 -4.10 -46.56 20.98
C GLY A 111 -4.11 -48.10 20.90
N LEU A 112 -4.41 -48.62 19.72
CA LEU A 112 -4.36 -50.05 19.38
C LEU A 112 -3.30 -50.22 18.29
N ASN A 113 -2.37 -51.15 18.41
CA ASN A 113 -1.31 -51.41 17.41
C ASN A 113 -0.41 -50.17 17.09
N SER A 114 -0.50 -49.09 17.86
CA SER A 114 0.22 -47.83 17.64
C SER A 114 1.72 -47.99 17.88
N ARG A 115 2.57 -47.46 16.99
CA ARG A 115 4.02 -47.64 17.08
C ARG A 115 4.82 -46.40 16.73
N THR A 116 5.76 -46.04 17.58
CA THR A 116 6.92 -45.20 17.20
C THR A 116 8.10 -46.12 16.93
N PHE A 117 8.98 -45.76 16.00
CA PHE A 117 10.19 -46.55 15.68
C PHE A 117 11.49 -45.81 16.02
N GLN A 118 11.42 -44.50 16.27
CA GLN A 118 12.56 -43.61 16.45
C GLN A 118 12.31 -42.60 17.59
N GLU A 119 13.38 -41.93 18.04
CA GLU A 119 13.35 -40.93 19.12
C GLU A 119 12.36 -39.79 18.84
N ASN A 120 11.72 -39.26 19.89
CA ASN A 120 10.77 -38.14 19.83
C ASN A 120 9.56 -38.39 18.90
N GLY A 121 9.34 -39.62 18.43
CA GLY A 121 8.18 -39.96 17.61
C GLY A 121 6.87 -39.90 18.40
N VAL A 122 5.76 -39.54 17.73
CA VAL A 122 4.41 -39.51 18.32
C VAL A 122 3.45 -40.28 17.43
N ALA A 123 2.83 -41.35 17.94
CA ALA A 123 1.88 -42.22 17.23
C ALA A 123 0.59 -42.38 18.07
N VAL A 124 -0.50 -41.70 17.69
CA VAL A 124 -1.74 -41.66 18.50
C VAL A 124 -2.97 -42.04 17.68
N GLY A 125 -3.54 -43.21 17.93
CA GLY A 125 -4.70 -43.78 17.23
C GLY A 125 -4.50 -45.26 16.88
N ALA A 126 -5.56 -45.94 16.42
CA ALA A 126 -5.47 -47.33 16.00
C ALA A 126 -4.57 -47.50 14.75
N ASP A 127 -3.65 -48.47 14.77
CA ASP A 127 -2.73 -48.83 13.69
C ASP A 127 -1.86 -47.67 13.17
N THR A 128 -1.55 -46.70 14.04
CA THR A 128 -0.74 -45.51 13.72
C THR A 128 0.77 -45.76 13.80
N LYS A 129 1.55 -45.17 12.88
CA LYS A 129 3.01 -45.39 12.82
C LYS A 129 3.81 -44.11 12.60
N ALA A 130 4.72 -43.82 13.53
CA ALA A 130 5.74 -42.79 13.42
C ALA A 130 7.11 -43.44 13.21
N HIS A 131 7.55 -43.57 11.95
CA HIS A 131 8.71 -44.38 11.57
C HIS A 131 10.08 -43.69 11.76
N SER A 132 10.12 -42.36 11.90
CA SER A 132 11.36 -41.56 11.81
C SER A 132 11.51 -40.55 12.95
N GLN A 133 12.70 -39.98 13.08
CA GLN A 133 13.04 -39.11 14.22
C GLN A 133 12.15 -37.87 14.24
N SER A 134 11.53 -37.60 15.40
CA SER A 134 10.54 -36.52 15.56
C SER A 134 9.37 -36.57 14.57
N SER A 135 9.00 -37.73 14.02
CA SER A 135 7.81 -37.86 13.17
C SER A 135 6.53 -38.01 14.00
N THR A 136 5.42 -37.48 13.51
CA THR A 136 4.14 -37.43 14.24
C THR A 136 3.02 -37.99 13.38
N ALA A 137 2.39 -39.08 13.82
CA ALA A 137 1.23 -39.71 13.20
C ALA A 137 0.05 -39.72 14.20
N ILE A 138 -1.08 -39.08 13.87
CA ILE A 138 -2.25 -39.01 14.76
C ILE A 138 -3.55 -39.24 13.97
N GLY A 139 -4.39 -40.18 14.42
CA GLY A 139 -5.61 -40.60 13.74
C GLY A 139 -5.45 -41.98 13.12
N MET A 140 -6.52 -42.81 13.15
CA MET A 140 -6.46 -44.23 12.78
C MET A 140 -5.80 -44.47 11.40
N LEU A 141 -4.86 -45.40 11.31
CA LEU A 141 -4.06 -45.73 10.12
C LEU A 141 -3.17 -44.59 9.57
N ALA A 142 -2.87 -43.55 10.36
CA ALA A 142 -1.89 -42.53 9.96
C ALA A 142 -0.45 -43.05 9.98
N GLU A 143 0.34 -42.74 8.95
CA GLU A 143 1.76 -43.13 8.83
C GLU A 143 2.66 -41.93 8.45
N ALA A 144 3.74 -41.73 9.22
CA ALA A 144 4.71 -40.64 9.02
C ALA A 144 6.15 -41.19 8.90
N TYR A 145 6.69 -41.17 7.68
CA TYR A 145 7.93 -41.87 7.30
C TYR A 145 9.24 -41.06 7.38
N GLY A 146 9.20 -39.73 7.27
CA GLY A 146 10.40 -38.88 7.27
C GLY A 146 10.74 -38.25 8.62
N ASN A 147 11.94 -37.68 8.76
CA ASN A 147 12.25 -36.87 9.95
C ASN A 147 11.36 -35.62 9.98
N ASN A 148 10.97 -35.18 11.17
CA ASN A 148 10.12 -34.00 11.39
C ASN A 148 8.82 -33.99 10.56
N THR A 149 8.38 -35.16 10.12
CA THR A 149 7.24 -35.34 9.21
C THR A 149 5.96 -35.59 9.99
N VAL A 150 4.86 -35.01 9.54
CA VAL A 150 3.61 -34.96 10.29
C VAL A 150 2.45 -35.48 9.44
N ALA A 151 1.71 -36.46 9.95
CA ALA A 151 0.52 -37.06 9.34
C ALA A 151 -0.64 -37.05 10.36
N LEU A 152 -1.60 -36.13 10.22
CA LEU A 152 -2.75 -36.03 11.14
C LEU A 152 -4.07 -36.25 10.38
N GLY A 153 -4.80 -37.32 10.71
CA GLY A 153 -6.08 -37.70 10.11
C GLY A 153 -6.25 -39.21 9.97
N PHE A 154 -7.48 -39.67 9.70
CA PHE A 154 -7.71 -41.07 9.33
C PHE A 154 -6.95 -41.38 8.03
N TYR A 155 -6.11 -42.41 8.00
CA TYR A 155 -5.34 -42.81 6.81
C TYR A 155 -4.43 -41.69 6.24
N ALA A 156 -4.02 -40.73 7.06
CA ALA A 156 -3.10 -39.67 6.63
C ALA A 156 -1.69 -40.24 6.40
N TYR A 157 -1.07 -39.94 5.26
CA TYR A 157 0.19 -40.55 4.83
C TYR A 157 1.20 -39.47 4.44
N ALA A 158 2.29 -39.35 5.20
CA ALA A 158 3.37 -38.43 4.92
C ALA A 158 4.70 -39.18 4.75
N ASN A 159 5.27 -39.12 3.55
CA ASN A 159 6.47 -39.85 3.16
C ASN A 159 7.43 -38.94 2.38
N THR A 160 8.72 -39.11 2.65
CA THR A 160 9.80 -38.24 2.20
C THR A 160 10.71 -39.04 1.28
N THR A 161 10.26 -39.21 0.03
CA THR A 161 11.07 -39.89 -1.00
C THR A 161 12.32 -39.08 -1.32
N GLU A 162 13.48 -39.63 -1.02
CA GLU A 162 14.78 -39.00 -1.23
C GLU A 162 15.52 -39.69 -2.39
N ASN A 163 15.87 -38.91 -3.41
CA ASN A 163 16.55 -39.37 -4.64
C ASN A 163 15.83 -40.49 -5.43
N GLY A 164 14.49 -40.50 -5.38
CA GLY A 164 13.67 -41.41 -6.20
C GLY A 164 13.59 -42.85 -5.69
N LEU A 165 14.23 -43.17 -4.57
CA LEU A 165 14.04 -44.44 -3.86
C LEU A 165 12.78 -44.34 -3.01
N ASN A 166 11.84 -45.26 -3.22
CA ASN A 166 10.68 -45.42 -2.36
C ASN A 166 11.11 -46.11 -1.04
N PRO A 167 10.82 -45.55 0.15
CA PRO A 167 11.12 -46.23 1.41
C PRO A 167 10.49 -47.63 1.53
N LYS A 168 9.39 -47.94 0.81
CA LYS A 168 8.86 -49.31 0.71
C LYS A 168 9.71 -50.29 -0.10
N GLU A 169 10.58 -49.81 -0.98
CA GLU A 169 11.43 -50.68 -1.84
C GLU A 169 12.83 -50.91 -1.26
N VAL A 170 13.19 -50.18 -0.20
CA VAL A 170 14.40 -50.42 0.61
C VAL A 170 14.06 -51.03 1.97
N ALA A 171 12.77 -51.07 2.33
CA ALA A 171 12.24 -51.89 3.43
C ALA A 171 12.10 -53.36 2.99
N SER A 172 13.21 -54.10 2.93
CA SER A 172 13.12 -55.53 3.22
C SER A 172 12.69 -55.65 4.68
N ASP A 173 11.58 -56.35 4.96
CA ASP A 173 11.05 -56.57 6.32
C ASP A 173 12.21 -56.82 7.28
N GLY A 174 12.45 -55.85 8.17
CA GLY A 174 13.66 -55.85 8.97
C GLY A 174 13.66 -57.07 9.86
N VAL A 175 14.68 -57.93 9.74
CA VAL A 175 14.80 -59.13 10.58
C VAL A 175 14.61 -58.70 12.02
N LEU A 176 13.52 -59.15 12.64
CA LEU A 176 13.25 -58.91 14.05
C LEU A 176 14.47 -59.40 14.81
N THR A 177 15.22 -58.47 15.39
CA THR A 177 16.15 -58.82 16.47
C THR A 177 15.33 -59.50 17.56
N THR A 178 15.96 -60.30 18.42
CA THR A 178 15.29 -60.88 19.62
C THR A 178 14.61 -59.80 20.47
N ASP A 179 15.07 -58.57 20.30
CA ASP A 179 14.65 -57.40 21.00
C ASP A 179 13.63 -56.60 20.18
N GLY A 180 13.20 -56.98 18.97
CA GLY A 180 12.10 -56.30 18.26
C GLY A 180 12.32 -54.83 17.92
N VAL A 181 13.55 -54.46 17.54
CA VAL A 181 13.91 -53.13 17.00
C VAL A 181 14.16 -53.25 15.49
N GLU A 182 13.49 -52.42 14.70
CA GLU A 182 13.67 -52.36 13.24
C GLU A 182 14.70 -51.27 12.88
N LEU A 183 15.92 -51.67 12.53
CA LEU A 183 17.03 -50.76 12.23
C LEU A 183 17.14 -50.52 10.71
N TRP A 184 16.97 -49.27 10.30
CA TRP A 184 16.94 -48.86 8.90
C TRP A 184 18.36 -48.54 8.39
N TYR A 185 18.97 -49.50 7.69
CA TYR A 185 20.24 -49.36 7.00
C TYR A 185 20.03 -49.27 5.49
N ASP A 186 20.85 -48.48 4.79
CA ASP A 186 20.96 -48.61 3.33
C ASP A 186 21.83 -49.81 2.94
N ALA A 187 21.92 -50.09 1.63
CA ALA A 187 22.72 -51.17 1.07
C ALA A 187 24.25 -51.03 1.30
N GLN A 188 24.71 -50.01 2.04
CA GLN A 188 26.09 -49.80 2.46
C GLN A 188 26.23 -49.76 4.01
N GLY A 189 25.18 -50.08 4.76
CA GLY A 189 25.21 -50.11 6.23
C GLY A 189 25.09 -48.74 6.89
N VAL A 190 24.66 -47.69 6.17
CA VAL A 190 24.50 -46.34 6.71
C VAL A 190 23.05 -46.07 7.12
N GLN A 191 22.87 -45.53 8.33
CA GLN A 191 21.58 -45.08 8.86
C GLN A 191 21.04 -43.88 8.05
N ARG A 192 20.00 -44.09 7.24
CA ARG A 192 19.42 -43.02 6.40
C ARG A 192 18.34 -42.21 7.11
N ARG A 193 18.80 -41.18 7.82
CA ARG A 193 17.97 -40.05 8.25
C ARG A 193 17.57 -39.21 7.02
N SER A 194 16.36 -39.39 6.48
CA SER A 194 15.85 -38.43 5.48
C SER A 194 15.47 -37.14 6.18
N ASN A 195 16.35 -36.14 6.10
CA ASN A 195 16.32 -34.92 6.89
C ASN A 195 15.41 -33.83 6.30
N VAL A 196 14.32 -34.25 5.65
CA VAL A 196 13.49 -33.38 4.80
C VAL A 196 12.02 -33.62 5.14
N PRO A 197 11.30 -32.65 5.75
CA PRO A 197 9.96 -32.90 6.26
C PRO A 197 8.90 -33.01 5.15
N ALA A 198 7.80 -33.70 5.46
CA ALA A 198 6.52 -33.60 4.75
C ALA A 198 5.37 -33.37 5.74
N LEU A 199 4.24 -32.86 5.26
CA LEU A 199 3.05 -32.56 6.07
C LEU A 199 1.79 -33.07 5.38
N ALA A 200 1.06 -33.99 6.01
CA ALA A 200 -0.26 -34.46 5.59
C ALA A 200 -1.28 -34.19 6.71
N LEU A 201 -2.32 -33.39 6.44
CA LEU A 201 -3.33 -32.97 7.40
C LEU A 201 -4.75 -33.17 6.82
N GLY A 202 -5.43 -34.23 7.22
CA GLY A 202 -6.77 -34.57 6.77
C GLY A 202 -6.96 -36.08 6.57
N SER A 203 -8.22 -36.51 6.48
CA SER A 203 -8.55 -37.90 6.15
C SER A 203 -7.99 -38.25 4.76
N GLU A 204 -7.19 -39.31 4.63
CA GLU A 204 -6.56 -39.73 3.37
C GLU A 204 -5.67 -38.64 2.72
N ALA A 205 -5.18 -37.66 3.49
CA ALA A 205 -4.20 -36.69 2.99
C ALA A 205 -2.87 -37.40 2.70
N THR A 206 -2.29 -37.17 1.53
CA THR A 206 -1.06 -37.82 1.05
C THR A 206 0.00 -36.78 0.68
N ALA A 207 1.17 -36.81 1.33
CA ALA A 207 2.31 -35.96 0.99
C ALA A 207 3.54 -36.85 0.79
N THR A 208 3.96 -37.11 -0.46
CA THR A 208 4.86 -38.23 -0.79
C THR A 208 6.27 -37.83 -1.26
N ASN A 209 6.61 -36.53 -1.18
CA ASN A 209 7.88 -35.98 -1.65
C ASN A 209 8.51 -35.00 -0.64
N ARG A 210 9.79 -34.66 -0.86
CA ARG A 210 10.53 -33.66 -0.09
C ARG A 210 9.77 -32.32 0.02
N ASN A 211 9.56 -31.80 1.23
CA ASN A 211 8.83 -30.57 1.53
C ASN A 211 7.41 -30.53 0.93
N ALA A 212 6.78 -31.70 0.71
CA ALA A 212 5.39 -31.76 0.26
C ALA A 212 4.43 -31.41 1.41
N ILE A 213 3.41 -30.63 1.09
CA ILE A 213 2.38 -30.18 2.05
C ILE A 213 1.00 -30.52 1.47
N ALA A 214 0.26 -31.43 2.10
CA ALA A 214 -1.09 -31.83 1.77
C ALA A 214 -2.03 -31.50 2.96
N ILE A 215 -3.02 -30.64 2.76
CA ILE A 215 -3.95 -30.18 3.80
C ILE A 215 -5.39 -30.24 3.29
N GLY A 216 -6.13 -31.28 3.63
CA GLY A 216 -7.50 -31.52 3.21
C GLY A 216 -7.83 -33.01 3.15
N SER A 217 -9.12 -33.35 3.15
CA SER A 217 -9.53 -34.74 2.93
C SER A 217 -9.17 -35.18 1.50
N VAL A 218 -8.47 -36.30 1.33
CA VAL A 218 -7.99 -36.82 0.03
C VAL A 218 -7.10 -35.83 -0.75
N SER A 219 -6.44 -34.88 -0.08
CA SER A 219 -5.47 -33.99 -0.75
C SER A 219 -4.15 -34.72 -1.02
N SER A 220 -3.56 -34.54 -2.20
CA SER A 220 -2.32 -35.20 -2.67
C SER A 220 -1.25 -34.16 -3.04
N ALA A 221 -0.10 -34.19 -2.38
CA ALA A 221 1.11 -33.45 -2.75
C ALA A 221 2.23 -34.45 -3.06
N SER A 222 2.37 -34.82 -4.34
CA SER A 222 3.35 -35.82 -4.81
C SER A 222 4.53 -35.21 -5.56
N GLY A 223 4.44 -33.94 -5.96
CA GLY A 223 5.56 -33.20 -6.53
C GLY A 223 6.59 -32.75 -5.49
N ASN A 224 7.84 -32.60 -5.93
CA ASN A 224 8.92 -32.06 -5.08
C ASN A 224 8.61 -30.63 -4.65
N ARG A 225 8.59 -30.32 -3.34
CA ARG A 225 8.17 -29.01 -2.80
C ARG A 225 6.75 -28.59 -3.24
N ALA A 226 5.87 -29.54 -3.51
CA ALA A 226 4.50 -29.27 -3.91
C ALA A 226 3.59 -28.96 -2.71
N MET A 227 2.52 -28.21 -2.95
CA MET A 227 1.53 -27.83 -1.93
C MET A 227 0.12 -28.08 -2.44
N ALA A 228 -0.64 -28.94 -1.78
CA ALA A 228 -2.05 -29.22 -2.04
C ALA A 228 -2.90 -28.84 -0.82
N VAL A 229 -3.82 -27.88 -0.97
CA VAL A 229 -4.68 -27.38 0.12
C VAL A 229 -6.13 -27.38 -0.34
N GLY A 230 -7.00 -28.05 0.40
CA GLY A 230 -8.41 -28.27 0.05
C GLY A 230 -8.71 -29.75 -0.19
N ALA A 231 -9.97 -30.14 0.01
CA ALA A 231 -10.35 -31.55 -0.13
C ALA A 231 -10.27 -31.99 -1.61
N GLY A 232 -9.56 -33.09 -1.86
CA GLY A 232 -9.25 -33.59 -3.21
C GLY A 232 -8.24 -32.74 -4.00
N ALA A 233 -7.59 -31.74 -3.42
CA ALA A 233 -6.57 -30.96 -4.11
C ALA A 233 -5.37 -31.85 -4.49
N ASN A 234 -4.85 -31.75 -5.71
CA ASN A 234 -3.73 -32.55 -6.20
C ASN A 234 -2.60 -31.66 -6.75
N ALA A 235 -1.41 -31.73 -6.19
CA ALA A 235 -0.21 -31.04 -6.65
C ALA A 235 0.90 -32.07 -6.96
N SER A 236 0.93 -32.55 -8.21
CA SER A 236 1.90 -33.55 -8.67
C SER A 236 3.12 -32.96 -9.38
N GLY A 237 3.05 -31.71 -9.84
CA GLY A 237 4.17 -31.02 -10.45
C GLY A 237 5.26 -30.61 -9.45
N SER A 238 6.52 -30.59 -9.88
CA SER A 238 7.63 -30.06 -9.06
C SER A 238 7.42 -28.57 -8.78
N ARG A 239 7.43 -28.17 -7.50
CA ARG A 239 7.08 -26.83 -7.00
C ARG A 239 5.66 -26.37 -7.37
N ALA A 240 4.75 -27.30 -7.64
CA ALA A 240 3.37 -26.98 -7.99
C ALA A 240 2.53 -26.65 -6.75
N ILE A 241 1.52 -25.79 -6.91
CA ILE A 241 0.61 -25.36 -5.85
C ILE A 241 -0.83 -25.53 -6.31
N ALA A 242 -1.58 -26.40 -5.64
CA ALA A 242 -3.01 -26.62 -5.82
C ALA A 242 -3.76 -26.14 -4.56
N ASN A 243 -4.66 -25.17 -4.69
CA ASN A 243 -5.42 -24.61 -3.57
C ASN A 243 -6.90 -24.46 -3.91
N GLY A 244 -7.73 -25.43 -3.49
CA GLY A 244 -9.16 -25.48 -3.76
C GLY A 244 -9.72 -26.90 -3.67
N TRP A 245 -11.04 -27.03 -3.61
CA TRP A 245 -11.68 -28.35 -3.72
C TRP A 245 -11.41 -28.93 -5.11
N ARG A 246 -10.78 -30.10 -5.18
CA ARG A 246 -10.39 -30.77 -6.44
C ARG A 246 -9.53 -29.91 -7.40
N SER A 247 -8.81 -28.91 -6.91
CA SER A 247 -7.82 -28.18 -7.73
C SER A 247 -6.65 -29.09 -8.11
N ASN A 248 -6.13 -28.99 -9.34
CA ASN A 248 -5.09 -29.87 -9.87
C ASN A 248 -3.91 -29.07 -10.47
N ALA A 249 -2.74 -29.12 -9.84
CA ALA A 249 -1.50 -28.49 -10.31
C ALA A 249 -0.49 -29.58 -10.73
N GLY A 250 -0.56 -29.97 -12.00
CA GLY A 250 0.22 -31.07 -12.57
C GLY A 250 1.53 -30.67 -13.25
N GLY A 251 1.65 -29.41 -13.69
CA GLY A 251 2.83 -28.91 -14.39
C GLY A 251 3.99 -28.50 -13.47
N GLU A 252 5.22 -28.51 -13.97
CA GLU A 252 6.37 -27.96 -13.23
C GLU A 252 6.18 -26.46 -12.96
N ARG A 253 6.34 -26.04 -11.70
CA ARG A 253 6.07 -24.67 -11.22
C ARG A 253 4.65 -24.14 -11.51
N SER A 254 3.69 -25.05 -11.71
CA SER A 254 2.28 -24.70 -11.96
C SER A 254 1.54 -24.22 -10.72
N LEU A 255 0.55 -23.34 -10.92
CA LEU A 255 -0.34 -22.83 -9.88
C LEU A 255 -1.80 -23.05 -10.28
N ALA A 256 -2.58 -23.72 -9.44
CA ALA A 256 -4.02 -23.92 -9.59
C ALA A 256 -4.74 -23.46 -8.32
N ILE A 257 -5.48 -22.34 -8.37
CA ILE A 257 -6.25 -21.81 -7.23
C ILE A 257 -7.74 -21.75 -7.58
N GLY A 258 -8.60 -22.33 -6.76
CA GLY A 258 -10.05 -22.34 -6.94
C GLY A 258 -10.64 -23.76 -7.06
N PRO A 259 -11.95 -23.93 -6.85
CA PRO A 259 -12.59 -25.24 -6.98
C PRO A 259 -12.53 -25.74 -8.43
N GLU A 260 -12.04 -26.96 -8.63
CA GLU A 260 -11.83 -27.62 -9.92
C GLU A 260 -10.87 -26.88 -10.89
N SER A 261 -10.06 -25.92 -10.41
CA SER A 261 -9.04 -25.30 -11.26
C SER A 261 -7.95 -26.31 -11.64
N THR A 262 -7.50 -26.28 -12.89
CA THR A 262 -6.47 -27.20 -13.41
C THR A 262 -5.35 -26.42 -14.09
N SER A 263 -4.11 -26.63 -13.66
CA SER A 263 -2.91 -26.14 -14.32
C SER A 263 -1.96 -27.29 -14.61
N SER A 264 -1.90 -27.73 -15.86
CA SER A 264 -1.23 -28.99 -16.25
C SER A 264 0.11 -28.79 -16.97
N ALA A 265 0.47 -27.56 -17.33
CA ALA A 265 1.65 -27.22 -18.13
C ALA A 265 2.73 -26.47 -17.34
N LYS A 266 3.93 -26.34 -17.92
CA LYS A 266 5.07 -25.72 -17.24
C LYS A 266 4.82 -24.23 -17.04
N ASP A 267 5.07 -23.73 -15.83
CA ASP A 267 4.85 -22.32 -15.44
C ASP A 267 3.42 -21.80 -15.68
N ALA A 268 2.44 -22.71 -15.80
CA ALA A 268 1.05 -22.35 -16.06
C ALA A 268 0.31 -21.92 -14.77
N ILE A 269 -0.57 -20.91 -14.88
CA ILE A 269 -1.30 -20.34 -13.75
C ILE A 269 -2.81 -20.33 -14.04
N ALA A 270 -3.57 -21.14 -13.31
CA ALA A 270 -5.03 -21.23 -13.39
C ALA A 270 -5.66 -20.71 -12.08
N ILE A 271 -6.41 -19.60 -12.13
CA ILE A 271 -7.02 -18.99 -10.95
C ILE A 271 -8.52 -18.74 -11.18
N GLY A 272 -9.35 -19.45 -10.41
CA GLY A 272 -10.82 -19.35 -10.36
C GLY A 272 -11.51 -20.70 -10.63
N ASN A 273 -12.84 -20.74 -10.51
CA ASN A 273 -13.60 -21.99 -10.58
C ASN A 273 -13.51 -22.64 -11.97
N LYS A 274 -13.14 -23.92 -12.03
CA LYS A 274 -13.11 -24.74 -13.25
C LYS A 274 -12.23 -24.19 -14.38
N THR A 275 -11.29 -23.32 -14.05
CA THR A 275 -10.37 -22.72 -15.02
C THR A 275 -9.22 -23.68 -15.32
N THR A 276 -8.95 -23.91 -16.61
CA THR A 276 -8.00 -24.91 -17.12
C THR A 276 -6.92 -24.23 -17.95
N VAL A 277 -5.65 -24.46 -17.59
CA VAL A 277 -4.48 -24.00 -18.36
C VAL A 277 -3.57 -25.18 -18.65
N SER A 278 -3.39 -25.47 -19.94
CA SER A 278 -2.58 -26.56 -20.47
C SER A 278 -1.54 -26.10 -21.50
N GLY A 279 -1.44 -24.80 -21.76
CA GLY A 279 -0.31 -24.18 -22.47
C GLY A 279 0.84 -23.78 -21.55
N ASP A 280 2.08 -23.94 -22.00
CA ASP A 280 3.27 -23.51 -21.24
C ASP A 280 3.29 -21.98 -21.06
N TYR A 281 3.84 -21.51 -19.93
CA TYR A 281 4.01 -20.09 -19.59
C TYR A 281 2.73 -19.23 -19.67
N SER A 282 1.56 -19.86 -19.50
CA SER A 282 0.25 -19.25 -19.78
C SER A 282 -0.56 -19.01 -18.51
N VAL A 283 -1.47 -18.04 -18.54
CA VAL A 283 -2.19 -17.55 -17.36
C VAL A 283 -3.68 -17.41 -17.66
N ALA A 284 -4.54 -17.90 -16.77
CA ALA A 284 -5.98 -17.67 -16.82
C ALA A 284 -6.52 -17.23 -15.45
N LEU A 285 -7.24 -16.11 -15.43
CA LEU A 285 -7.81 -15.47 -14.26
C LEU A 285 -9.32 -15.26 -14.47
N GLY A 286 -10.14 -16.07 -13.80
CA GLY A 286 -11.61 -16.04 -13.89
C GLY A 286 -12.22 -17.43 -13.80
N ALA A 287 -13.49 -17.60 -14.18
CA ALA A 287 -14.20 -18.89 -14.06
C ALA A 287 -14.46 -19.55 -15.43
N ASN A 288 -14.27 -20.87 -15.52
CA ASN A 288 -14.51 -21.66 -16.73
C ASN A 288 -13.76 -21.10 -17.97
N ALA A 289 -12.53 -20.63 -17.77
CA ALA A 289 -11.63 -20.27 -18.87
C ALA A 289 -10.77 -21.48 -19.27
N ASN A 290 -10.53 -21.67 -20.58
CA ASN A 290 -9.74 -22.76 -21.13
C ASN A 290 -8.61 -22.21 -22.02
N VAL A 291 -7.36 -22.42 -21.58
CA VAL A 291 -6.14 -21.89 -22.24
C VAL A 291 -5.19 -23.04 -22.55
N ALA A 292 -5.30 -23.57 -23.77
CA ALA A 292 -4.42 -24.64 -24.27
C ALA A 292 -3.17 -24.11 -25.01
N ASN A 293 -3.19 -22.83 -25.38
CA ASN A 293 -2.16 -22.15 -26.15
C ASN A 293 -1.02 -21.64 -25.27
N LYS A 294 0.19 -21.57 -25.83
CA LYS A 294 1.41 -21.15 -25.11
C LYS A 294 1.58 -19.64 -25.04
N ASN A 295 2.25 -19.16 -23.99
CA ASN A 295 2.48 -17.74 -23.70
C ASN A 295 1.19 -16.89 -23.74
N THR A 296 0.05 -17.47 -23.41
CA THR A 296 -1.26 -16.84 -23.60
C THR A 296 -1.85 -16.39 -22.26
N PHE A 297 -2.38 -15.16 -22.21
CA PHE A 297 -2.82 -14.49 -20.98
C PHE A 297 -4.30 -14.13 -21.06
N VAL A 298 -5.10 -14.66 -20.13
CA VAL A 298 -6.56 -14.56 -20.14
C VAL A 298 -7.09 -13.98 -18.84
N PHE A 299 -7.98 -12.97 -18.95
CA PHE A 299 -8.64 -12.34 -17.83
C PHE A 299 -10.15 -12.21 -18.07
N GLY A 300 -10.94 -13.06 -17.41
CA GLY A 300 -12.39 -13.11 -17.53
C GLY A 300 -12.94 -14.54 -17.38
N SER A 301 -14.25 -14.70 -17.56
CA SER A 301 -14.93 -16.00 -17.45
C SER A 301 -15.48 -16.51 -18.79
N ASN A 302 -15.60 -17.83 -18.96
CA ASN A 302 -16.10 -18.49 -20.18
C ASN A 302 -15.31 -18.11 -21.45
N LEU A 303 -13.99 -18.24 -21.41
CA LEU A 303 -13.11 -17.94 -22.55
C LEU A 303 -12.49 -19.19 -23.14
N THR A 304 -12.25 -19.13 -24.45
CA THR A 304 -11.46 -20.10 -25.22
C THR A 304 -10.39 -19.35 -25.99
N THR A 305 -9.18 -19.92 -26.03
CA THR A 305 -8.07 -19.43 -26.86
C THR A 305 -7.89 -20.34 -28.07
N THR A 306 -7.38 -19.78 -29.15
CA THR A 306 -7.21 -20.46 -30.45
C THR A 306 -5.79 -20.36 -30.98
N GLN A 307 -4.97 -19.43 -30.47
CA GLN A 307 -3.57 -19.30 -30.86
C GLN A 307 -2.63 -18.92 -29.70
N ASP A 308 -1.34 -19.15 -29.90
CA ASP A 308 -0.26 -18.81 -28.96
C ASP A 308 0.00 -17.29 -28.93
N ASN A 309 0.63 -16.81 -27.85
CA ASN A 309 1.01 -15.41 -27.62
C ASN A 309 -0.19 -14.42 -27.49
N SER A 310 -1.43 -14.89 -27.35
CA SER A 310 -2.63 -14.04 -27.25
C SER A 310 -2.81 -13.38 -25.87
N VAL A 311 -3.51 -12.25 -25.85
CA VAL A 311 -4.10 -11.66 -24.64
C VAL A 311 -5.62 -11.56 -24.82
N VAL A 312 -6.41 -12.18 -23.94
CA VAL A 312 -7.87 -12.23 -24.07
C VAL A 312 -8.56 -11.68 -22.83
N LEU A 313 -9.38 -10.64 -23.01
CA LEU A 313 -9.93 -9.82 -21.94
C LEU A 313 -11.46 -9.78 -21.96
N GLY A 314 -12.08 -9.94 -20.80
CA GLY A 314 -13.52 -9.86 -20.58
C GLY A 314 -14.27 -11.19 -20.75
N GLN A 315 -15.45 -11.30 -20.13
CA GLN A 315 -16.26 -12.52 -20.17
C GLN A 315 -16.68 -12.89 -21.60
N GLY A 316 -16.60 -14.16 -21.98
CA GLY A 316 -17.10 -14.66 -23.26
C GLY A 316 -16.31 -14.18 -24.49
N SER A 317 -15.14 -13.59 -24.30
CA SER A 317 -14.26 -13.20 -25.41
C SER A 317 -13.59 -14.43 -26.03
N THR A 318 -13.20 -14.31 -27.30
CA THR A 318 -12.38 -15.29 -28.03
C THR A 318 -11.32 -14.55 -28.82
N ASP A 319 -10.14 -15.13 -28.96
CA ASP A 319 -9.18 -14.68 -29.96
C ASP A 319 -9.48 -15.33 -31.33
N ARG A 320 -8.59 -15.06 -32.29
CA ARG A 320 -8.51 -15.68 -33.62
C ARG A 320 -7.06 -15.57 -34.10
N ALA A 321 -6.71 -16.31 -35.15
CA ALA A 321 -5.45 -16.13 -35.87
C ALA A 321 -5.23 -14.66 -36.29
N ALA A 322 -4.07 -14.12 -35.94
CA ALA A 322 -3.59 -12.81 -36.39
C ALA A 322 -3.42 -12.77 -37.92
N THR A 323 -3.82 -11.67 -38.56
CA THR A 323 -3.73 -11.47 -40.01
C THR A 323 -2.75 -10.36 -40.39
N THR A 324 -2.09 -10.50 -41.54
CA THR A 324 -1.14 -9.50 -42.06
C THR A 324 -1.87 -8.58 -43.03
N GLU A 325 -2.28 -7.40 -42.55
CA GLU A 325 -2.91 -6.38 -43.38
C GLU A 325 -1.87 -5.33 -43.83
N THR A 326 -1.46 -5.33 -45.10
CA THR A 326 -0.50 -4.35 -45.65
C THR A 326 -1.17 -3.24 -46.47
N SER A 327 -2.39 -3.47 -46.94
CA SER A 327 -3.21 -2.54 -47.72
C SER A 327 -4.69 -2.93 -47.71
N THR A 328 -5.54 -2.02 -48.16
CA THR A 328 -6.95 -2.26 -48.46
C THR A 328 -7.38 -1.48 -49.71
N THR A 329 -8.36 -1.98 -50.45
CA THR A 329 -8.88 -1.30 -51.65
C THR A 329 -10.33 -0.91 -51.44
N LEU A 330 -10.63 0.39 -51.53
CA LEU A 330 -11.98 0.94 -51.40
C LEU A 330 -12.33 1.71 -52.67
N LEU A 331 -13.44 1.36 -53.31
CA LEU A 331 -13.94 1.99 -54.55
C LEU A 331 -12.89 2.09 -55.68
N GLY A 332 -12.00 1.09 -55.79
CA GLY A 332 -10.93 1.05 -56.79
C GLY A 332 -9.63 1.78 -56.42
N VAL A 333 -9.58 2.48 -55.28
CA VAL A 333 -8.37 3.11 -54.75
C VAL A 333 -7.74 2.21 -53.69
N THR A 334 -6.46 1.89 -53.84
CA THR A 334 -5.71 1.07 -52.88
C THR A 334 -4.94 1.95 -51.90
N TYR A 335 -5.30 1.85 -50.62
CA TYR A 335 -4.61 2.47 -49.49
C TYR A 335 -3.66 1.43 -48.91
N GLY A 336 -2.35 1.65 -48.97
CA GLY A 336 -1.34 0.66 -48.58
C GLY A 336 -0.21 1.22 -47.73
N THR A 337 0.80 0.37 -47.47
CA THR A 337 1.98 0.64 -46.62
C THR A 337 1.64 0.82 -45.13
N PHE A 338 0.68 0.04 -44.62
CA PHE A 338 0.34 0.05 -43.19
C PHE A 338 1.52 -0.41 -42.33
N ALA A 339 1.73 0.27 -41.19
CA ALA A 339 2.73 -0.09 -40.20
C ALA A 339 2.29 -1.33 -39.37
N GLY A 340 3.25 -2.02 -38.76
CA GLY A 340 2.99 -3.20 -37.92
C GLY A 340 2.68 -4.55 -38.60
N PRO A 341 2.99 -4.84 -39.88
CA PRO A 341 2.60 -6.12 -40.51
C PRO A 341 3.29 -7.36 -39.91
N GLY A 342 4.38 -7.18 -39.16
CA GLY A 342 5.07 -8.26 -38.44
C GLY A 342 4.33 -8.80 -37.20
N SER A 343 3.18 -8.20 -36.84
CA SER A 343 2.46 -8.55 -35.59
C SER A 343 1.89 -9.97 -35.57
N VAL A 344 1.80 -10.65 -36.72
CA VAL A 344 1.22 -12.00 -36.81
C VAL A 344 1.96 -13.08 -36.01
N ALA A 345 3.24 -12.90 -35.72
CA ALA A 345 4.00 -13.81 -34.85
C ALA A 345 3.70 -13.58 -33.34
N ASN A 346 3.17 -12.40 -32.98
CA ASN A 346 3.08 -11.91 -31.60
C ASN A 346 1.67 -12.07 -31.00
N GLY A 347 0.73 -12.63 -31.76
CA GLY A 347 -0.66 -12.81 -31.33
C GLY A 347 -1.51 -11.53 -31.35
N ILE A 348 -2.68 -11.61 -30.73
CA ILE A 348 -3.64 -10.49 -30.69
C ILE A 348 -4.10 -10.18 -29.27
N VAL A 349 -4.51 -8.92 -29.06
CA VAL A 349 -5.31 -8.54 -27.89
C VAL A 349 -6.78 -8.57 -28.30
N SER A 350 -7.55 -9.51 -27.74
CA SER A 350 -9.00 -9.58 -27.95
C SER A 350 -9.77 -9.09 -26.73
N VAL A 351 -10.76 -8.22 -26.94
CA VAL A 351 -11.63 -7.66 -25.90
C VAL A 351 -13.08 -8.15 -26.00
N GLY A 352 -13.38 -9.09 -26.90
CA GLY A 352 -14.76 -9.54 -27.14
C GLY A 352 -14.84 -10.77 -28.03
N ALA A 353 -16.03 -11.01 -28.59
CA ALA A 353 -16.27 -12.01 -29.62
C ALA A 353 -17.13 -11.39 -30.73
N LYS A 354 -17.25 -12.06 -31.89
CA LYS A 354 -18.08 -11.58 -33.01
C LYS A 354 -19.55 -11.48 -32.58
N GLY A 355 -20.15 -10.29 -32.68
CA GLY A 355 -21.50 -9.99 -32.18
C GLY A 355 -21.57 -9.71 -30.66
N ALA A 356 -20.43 -9.69 -29.98
CA ALA A 356 -20.26 -9.36 -28.56
C ALA A 356 -18.99 -8.50 -28.36
N GLU A 357 -18.81 -7.52 -29.24
CA GLU A 357 -17.70 -6.57 -29.23
C GLU A 357 -17.79 -5.62 -28.03
N ARG A 358 -16.64 -5.10 -27.57
CA ARG A 358 -16.57 -4.11 -26.48
C ARG A 358 -15.97 -2.81 -26.96
N GLN A 359 -16.52 -1.71 -26.48
CA GLN A 359 -15.91 -0.38 -26.63
C GLN A 359 -14.64 -0.30 -25.77
N ILE A 360 -13.58 0.27 -26.33
CA ILE A 360 -12.38 0.66 -25.59
C ILE A 360 -12.51 2.17 -25.34
N ILE A 361 -12.84 2.56 -24.12
CA ILE A 361 -13.05 3.96 -23.71
C ILE A 361 -11.77 4.54 -23.11
N ASN A 362 -11.72 5.88 -22.99
CA ASN A 362 -10.58 6.63 -22.45
C ASN A 362 -9.26 6.46 -23.24
N VAL A 363 -9.37 6.14 -24.54
CA VAL A 363 -8.23 6.09 -25.46
C VAL A 363 -7.82 7.53 -25.82
N ALA A 364 -6.61 7.93 -25.42
CA ALA A 364 -6.02 9.20 -25.83
C ALA A 364 -5.83 9.27 -27.35
N ALA A 365 -5.64 10.48 -27.91
CA ALA A 365 -5.38 10.61 -29.34
C ALA A 365 -4.02 9.99 -29.70
N GLY A 366 -4.02 8.96 -30.55
CA GLY A 366 -2.79 8.32 -31.03
C GLY A 366 -2.01 9.19 -32.01
N ASN A 367 -0.72 8.92 -32.22
CA ASN A 367 0.07 9.59 -33.24
C ASN A 367 -0.50 9.30 -34.65
N ILE A 368 -0.57 10.31 -35.51
CA ILE A 368 -1.01 10.18 -36.91
C ILE A 368 0.21 10.37 -37.83
N SER A 369 0.84 9.26 -38.21
CA SER A 369 1.98 9.23 -39.13
C SER A 369 2.01 7.92 -39.92
N ALA A 370 2.77 7.86 -41.01
CA ALA A 370 2.90 6.65 -41.84
C ALA A 370 3.56 5.45 -41.12
N THR A 371 4.22 5.68 -39.98
CA THR A 371 4.88 4.64 -39.16
C THR A 371 4.17 4.38 -37.83
N SER A 372 3.04 5.06 -37.56
CA SER A 372 2.32 4.94 -36.29
C SER A 372 1.65 3.58 -36.14
N THR A 373 1.70 3.02 -34.93
CA THR A 373 0.97 1.82 -34.51
C THR A 373 0.03 2.11 -33.33
N ASP A 374 -0.30 3.38 -33.10
CA ASP A 374 -1.18 3.80 -32.01
C ASP A 374 -2.66 3.56 -32.33
N ALA A 375 -3.48 3.36 -31.31
CA ALA A 375 -4.92 3.30 -31.47
C ALA A 375 -5.52 4.68 -31.80
N ILE A 376 -6.37 4.75 -32.81
CA ILE A 376 -7.11 5.96 -33.19
C ILE A 376 -8.42 6.03 -32.39
N ASN A 377 -8.68 7.17 -31.75
CA ASN A 377 -9.90 7.36 -30.97
C ASN A 377 -11.04 8.02 -31.78
N GLY A 378 -12.22 8.08 -31.18
CA GLY A 378 -13.41 8.65 -31.81
C GLY A 378 -13.29 10.14 -32.19
N SER A 379 -12.51 10.95 -31.47
CA SER A 379 -12.36 12.37 -31.80
C SER A 379 -11.45 12.60 -33.01
N GLN A 380 -10.41 11.78 -33.19
CA GLN A 380 -9.56 11.81 -34.37
C GLN A 380 -10.32 11.40 -35.63
N LEU A 381 -11.09 10.31 -35.56
CA LEU A 381 -11.95 9.90 -36.67
C LEU A 381 -13.07 10.92 -36.93
N TYR A 382 -13.63 11.53 -35.88
CA TYR A 382 -14.62 12.61 -36.02
C TYR A 382 -14.02 13.83 -36.71
N LEU A 383 -12.78 14.24 -36.41
CA LEU A 383 -12.12 15.35 -37.11
C LEU A 383 -11.94 15.03 -38.61
N VAL A 384 -11.50 13.81 -38.96
CA VAL A 384 -11.42 13.37 -40.36
C VAL A 384 -12.80 13.34 -41.02
N ALA A 385 -13.83 12.87 -40.32
CA ALA A 385 -15.19 12.83 -40.82
C ALA A 385 -15.81 14.23 -40.98
N VAL A 386 -15.53 15.18 -40.08
CA VAL A 386 -15.92 16.59 -40.19
C VAL A 386 -15.21 17.24 -41.37
N GLU A 387 -13.91 17.01 -41.54
CA GLU A 387 -13.16 17.56 -42.68
C GLU A 387 -13.64 16.98 -44.02
N ALA A 388 -13.97 15.69 -44.06
CA ALA A 388 -14.57 15.05 -45.23
C ALA A 388 -16.05 15.47 -45.46
N ALA A 389 -16.78 15.82 -44.40
CA ALA A 389 -18.16 16.31 -44.47
C ALA A 389 -18.26 17.81 -44.80
N LYS A 390 -17.15 18.57 -44.69
CA LYS A 390 -17.00 19.88 -45.35
C LYS A 390 -16.98 19.69 -46.86
N LYS A 391 -18.17 19.48 -47.45
CA LYS A 391 -18.41 19.91 -48.83
C LYS A 391 -18.00 21.38 -48.90
N ALA A 392 -17.16 21.75 -49.85
CA ALA A 392 -16.75 23.13 -50.06
C ALA A 392 -17.94 23.96 -50.55
N VAL A 393 -18.73 24.47 -49.61
CA VAL A 393 -19.75 25.49 -49.88
C VAL A 393 -19.02 26.82 -50.05
N VAL A 394 -18.59 27.08 -51.28
CA VAL A 394 -18.10 28.41 -51.67
C VAL A 394 -19.33 29.31 -51.83
N THR A 395 -19.59 30.14 -50.82
CA THR A 395 -20.62 31.18 -50.85
C THR A 395 -19.98 32.55 -50.60
N SER A 396 -20.27 33.51 -51.48
CA SER A 396 -19.90 34.91 -51.31
C SER A 396 -20.93 35.61 -50.42
N ASN A 397 -20.54 36.01 -49.20
CA ASN A 397 -21.47 36.64 -48.23
C ASN A 397 -22.04 37.99 -48.71
N ASP A 398 -21.40 38.61 -49.70
CA ASP A 398 -21.75 39.87 -50.34
C ASP A 398 -22.50 39.71 -51.68
N LYS A 399 -22.68 38.46 -52.17
CA LYS A 399 -23.25 38.10 -53.48
C LYS A 399 -22.47 38.62 -54.71
N THR A 400 -21.17 38.93 -54.59
CA THR A 400 -20.40 39.50 -55.72
C THR A 400 -19.84 38.46 -56.71
N VAL A 401 -19.86 37.17 -56.35
CA VAL A 401 -19.34 36.07 -57.19
C VAL A 401 -20.42 35.03 -57.43
N ASN A 402 -20.67 34.71 -58.70
CA ASN A 402 -21.56 33.63 -59.13
C ASN A 402 -20.79 32.31 -59.14
N VAL A 403 -21.28 31.32 -58.38
CA VAL A 403 -20.67 29.99 -58.24
C VAL A 403 -21.62 28.94 -58.80
N THR A 404 -21.18 28.20 -59.82
CA THR A 404 -21.93 27.09 -60.41
C THR A 404 -21.20 25.78 -60.11
N VAL A 405 -21.86 24.85 -59.43
CA VAL A 405 -21.28 23.56 -59.02
C VAL A 405 -21.79 22.45 -59.92
N THR A 406 -20.89 21.73 -60.58
CA THR A 406 -21.23 20.57 -61.41
C THR A 406 -20.41 19.35 -60.97
N THR A 407 -21.08 18.27 -60.59
CA THR A 407 -20.45 17.01 -60.18
C THR A 407 -20.63 15.96 -61.28
N ASN A 408 -19.53 15.38 -61.76
CA ASN A 408 -19.60 14.33 -62.79
C ASN A 408 -19.90 12.97 -62.14
N ALA A 409 -21.09 12.43 -62.42
CA ALA A 409 -21.59 11.19 -61.84
C ALA A 409 -20.78 9.93 -62.21
N ALA A 410 -19.94 9.97 -63.26
CA ALA A 410 -19.14 8.82 -63.71
C ALA A 410 -17.72 8.77 -63.10
N THR A 411 -17.19 9.90 -62.61
CA THR A 411 -15.78 9.99 -62.13
C THR A 411 -15.65 10.48 -60.69
N GLY A 412 -16.72 10.99 -60.07
CA GLY A 412 -16.70 11.52 -58.70
C GLY A 412 -16.01 12.87 -58.54
N ILE A 413 -15.37 13.40 -59.60
CA ILE A 413 -14.73 14.71 -59.60
C ILE A 413 -15.82 15.79 -59.59
N THR A 414 -15.67 16.76 -58.68
CA THR A 414 -16.53 17.95 -58.59
C THR A 414 -15.74 19.17 -59.03
N THR A 415 -16.26 19.89 -60.02
CA THR A 415 -15.63 21.10 -60.56
C THR A 415 -16.43 22.33 -60.10
N TYR A 416 -15.70 23.37 -59.68
CA TYR A 416 -16.26 24.65 -59.23
C TYR A 416 -15.89 25.73 -60.23
N ASP A 417 -16.86 26.19 -61.02
CA ASP A 417 -16.67 27.37 -61.89
C ASP A 417 -17.06 28.63 -61.11
N LEU A 418 -16.09 29.54 -60.97
CA LEU A 418 -16.26 30.85 -60.35
C LEU A 418 -16.28 31.92 -61.44
N SER A 419 -17.33 32.76 -61.45
CA SER A 419 -17.42 33.91 -62.35
C SER A 419 -17.73 35.19 -61.58
N VAL A 420 -16.96 36.24 -61.88
CA VAL A 420 -17.09 37.57 -61.28
C VAL A 420 -17.62 38.52 -62.36
N PRO A 421 -18.74 39.24 -62.14
CA PRO A 421 -19.15 40.33 -63.02
C PRO A 421 -18.07 41.42 -63.05
N ALA A 422 -17.74 41.96 -64.22
CA ALA A 422 -16.64 42.91 -64.37
C ALA A 422 -16.82 44.13 -63.45
N SER A 423 -15.81 44.39 -62.61
CA SER A 423 -15.86 45.46 -61.61
C SER A 423 -15.51 46.83 -62.21
N THR A 424 -16.41 47.79 -62.03
CA THR A 424 -16.13 49.22 -62.25
C THR A 424 -15.70 49.87 -60.93
N ALA A 425 -14.44 49.65 -60.54
CA ALA A 425 -13.85 50.23 -59.33
C ALA A 425 -12.92 51.41 -59.67
N THR A 426 -13.46 52.47 -60.29
CA THR A 426 -12.86 53.81 -60.21
C THR A 426 -13.25 54.43 -58.88
N GLY A 427 -12.28 54.94 -58.12
CA GLY A 427 -12.54 55.56 -56.83
C GLY A 427 -13.42 56.81 -56.92
N GLY A 428 -14.47 56.86 -56.09
CA GLY A 428 -15.19 58.08 -55.70
C GLY A 428 -15.51 57.97 -54.21
N THR A 429 -15.03 58.84 -53.31
CA THR A 429 -15.32 60.28 -53.17
C THR A 429 -16.76 60.65 -52.85
N THR A 430 -17.64 59.70 -52.50
CA THR A 430 -18.98 60.01 -51.97
C THR A 430 -19.41 59.23 -50.72
N ASP A 431 -18.70 58.19 -50.30
CA ASP A 431 -18.85 57.70 -48.91
C ASP A 431 -17.99 58.55 -47.98
N THR A 432 -18.58 59.65 -47.52
CA THR A 432 -17.93 60.68 -46.67
C THR A 432 -18.01 60.37 -45.18
N SER A 433 -18.58 59.22 -44.81
CA SER A 433 -18.95 58.87 -43.43
C SER A 433 -18.14 57.69 -42.89
N THR A 434 -16.82 57.72 -43.07
CA THR A 434 -15.94 56.70 -42.50
C THR A 434 -15.58 57.03 -41.06
N TYR A 435 -15.59 56.03 -40.18
CA TYR A 435 -15.12 56.13 -38.79
C TYR A 435 -13.65 55.76 -38.61
N PHE A 436 -12.90 55.53 -39.69
CA PHE A 436 -11.53 55.00 -39.68
C PHE A 436 -10.56 56.08 -40.17
N HIS A 437 -9.59 56.44 -39.33
CA HIS A 437 -8.66 57.54 -39.56
C HIS A 437 -7.22 57.15 -39.22
N VAL A 438 -6.28 57.70 -39.98
CA VAL A 438 -4.84 57.46 -39.81
C VAL A 438 -4.07 58.76 -39.90
N ASN A 439 -3.12 58.98 -39.00
CA ASN A 439 -2.22 60.12 -39.06
C ASN A 439 -0.84 59.63 -39.48
N ASN A 440 -0.49 59.84 -40.74
CA ASN A 440 0.76 59.35 -41.33
C ASN A 440 1.96 60.28 -41.05
N GLY A 441 1.82 61.24 -40.13
CA GLY A 441 2.85 62.21 -39.80
C GLY A 441 2.99 63.37 -40.79
N SER A 442 2.21 63.41 -41.89
CA SER A 442 2.23 64.54 -42.80
C SER A 442 1.65 65.81 -42.17
N ALA A 443 2.32 66.93 -42.43
CA ALA A 443 1.83 68.27 -42.10
C ALA A 443 0.62 68.69 -42.95
N SER A 444 0.37 68.03 -44.10
CA SER A 444 -0.71 68.40 -45.04
C SER A 444 -2.04 67.66 -44.84
N GLN A 445 -2.12 66.70 -43.92
CA GLN A 445 -3.38 66.02 -43.58
C GLN A 445 -4.32 66.94 -42.79
N ALA A 446 -5.60 66.97 -43.16
CA ALA A 446 -6.63 67.76 -42.49
C ALA A 446 -6.99 67.21 -41.09
N ALA A 447 -7.58 68.07 -40.24
CA ALA A 447 -7.80 67.76 -38.84
C ALA A 447 -8.95 66.76 -38.56
N GLY A 448 -10.02 66.76 -39.37
CA GLY A 448 -11.24 65.96 -39.11
C GLY A 448 -12.02 66.40 -37.86
N ASP A 449 -13.08 65.68 -37.50
CA ASP A 449 -13.80 65.82 -36.22
C ASP A 449 -13.33 64.76 -35.22
N ALA A 450 -12.52 65.18 -34.24
CA ALA A 450 -11.99 64.30 -33.20
C ALA A 450 -13.01 63.84 -32.16
N THR A 451 -14.21 64.41 -32.11
CA THR A 451 -15.27 64.03 -31.14
C THR A 451 -16.17 62.93 -31.68
N THR A 452 -16.54 62.99 -32.96
CA THR A 452 -17.38 61.99 -33.60
C THR A 452 -16.58 60.91 -34.33
N ASN A 453 -15.34 61.20 -34.75
CA ASN A 453 -14.61 60.46 -35.77
C ASN A 453 -15.40 60.30 -37.07
N LEU A 454 -16.15 61.33 -37.48
CA LEU A 454 -16.80 61.36 -38.78
C LEU A 454 -15.96 62.19 -39.76
N GLY A 455 -15.52 61.58 -40.87
CA GLY A 455 -14.79 62.30 -41.91
C GLY A 455 -14.21 61.42 -43.00
N ASN A 456 -13.24 61.96 -43.75
CA ASN A 456 -12.53 61.22 -44.78
C ASN A 456 -11.42 60.37 -44.15
N ILE A 457 -11.10 59.22 -44.75
CA ILE A 457 -10.01 58.34 -44.33
C ILE A 457 -8.61 59.00 -44.33
N THR A 458 -8.46 60.12 -45.04
CA THR A 458 -7.23 60.94 -45.09
C THR A 458 -7.10 61.95 -43.96
N ASP A 459 -8.18 62.23 -43.24
CA ASP A 459 -8.23 63.19 -42.14
C ASP A 459 -7.70 62.53 -40.85
N LYS A 460 -7.16 63.34 -39.92
CA LYS A 460 -6.58 62.84 -38.67
C LYS A 460 -7.67 62.42 -37.67
N ALA A 461 -8.71 63.22 -37.50
CA ALA A 461 -9.76 63.07 -36.49
C ALA A 461 -9.16 62.70 -35.11
N GLY A 462 -9.62 61.61 -34.50
CA GLY A 462 -9.10 61.09 -33.23
C GLY A 462 -7.67 60.55 -33.27
N ALA A 463 -7.07 60.31 -34.45
CA ALA A 463 -5.67 59.91 -34.62
C ALA A 463 -4.72 61.11 -34.46
N THR A 464 -4.76 61.77 -33.30
CA THR A 464 -4.07 63.04 -33.05
C THR A 464 -2.54 62.93 -33.09
N ALA A 465 -1.97 61.77 -32.75
CA ALA A 465 -0.52 61.56 -32.71
C ALA A 465 0.08 60.99 -34.00
N THR A 466 1.36 61.29 -34.23
CA THR A 466 2.13 60.79 -35.39
C THR A 466 2.11 59.27 -35.47
N TYR A 467 1.84 58.74 -36.67
CA TYR A 467 1.71 57.31 -36.99
C TYR A 467 0.60 56.56 -36.22
N SER A 468 -0.39 57.28 -35.67
CA SER A 468 -1.51 56.65 -34.97
C SER A 468 -2.68 56.28 -35.89
N THR A 469 -3.52 55.35 -35.41
CA THR A 469 -4.74 54.86 -36.08
C THR A 469 -5.92 54.91 -35.12
N THR A 470 -7.07 55.41 -35.58
CA THR A 470 -8.33 55.33 -34.82
C THR A 470 -9.47 54.78 -35.67
N ALA A 471 -10.36 53.99 -35.05
CA ALA A 471 -11.56 53.51 -35.72
C ALA A 471 -12.77 53.46 -34.77
N GLY A 472 -13.86 54.17 -35.06
CA GLY A 472 -15.10 54.16 -34.27
C GLY A 472 -15.36 55.44 -33.47
N VAL A 473 -16.59 55.60 -32.97
CA VAL A 473 -17.10 56.84 -32.36
C VAL A 473 -16.34 57.20 -31.08
N ASN A 474 -15.88 58.46 -30.99
CA ASN A 474 -15.09 59.00 -29.86
C ASN A 474 -13.81 58.19 -29.54
N ALA A 475 -13.24 57.46 -30.51
CA ALA A 475 -11.97 56.76 -30.34
C ALA A 475 -10.79 57.73 -30.52
N THR A 476 -9.94 57.88 -29.51
CA THR A 476 -8.82 58.85 -29.53
C THR A 476 -7.48 58.15 -29.36
N SER A 477 -6.53 58.42 -30.27
CA SER A 477 -5.13 58.02 -30.14
C SER A 477 -4.23 59.25 -30.09
N SER A 478 -3.80 59.60 -28.87
CA SER A 478 -2.73 60.58 -28.60
C SER A 478 -1.37 59.90 -28.33
N SER A 479 -1.34 58.57 -28.39
CA SER A 479 -0.11 57.78 -28.37
C SER A 479 0.56 57.72 -29.74
N GLN A 480 1.87 57.99 -29.82
CA GLN A 480 2.65 57.86 -31.05
C GLN A 480 2.74 56.38 -31.46
N ASN A 481 2.44 56.06 -32.72
CA ASN A 481 2.20 54.69 -33.20
C ASN A 481 1.01 53.97 -32.49
N GLY A 482 0.15 54.71 -31.78
CA GLY A 482 -0.96 54.15 -31.02
C GLY A 482 -2.16 53.72 -31.87
N ILE A 483 -2.97 52.82 -31.31
CA ILE A 483 -4.18 52.29 -31.93
C ILE A 483 -5.35 52.45 -30.96
N ALA A 484 -6.44 53.10 -31.38
CA ALA A 484 -7.70 53.15 -30.61
C ALA A 484 -8.89 52.73 -31.48
N VAL A 485 -9.51 51.58 -31.18
CA VAL A 485 -10.57 50.98 -32.03
C VAL A 485 -11.81 50.62 -31.20
N GLY A 486 -12.97 51.17 -31.54
CA GLY A 486 -14.26 50.93 -30.92
C GLY A 486 -14.92 52.21 -30.42
N HIS A 487 -15.84 52.11 -29.46
CA HIS A 487 -16.57 53.28 -28.93
C HIS A 487 -15.92 53.80 -27.65
N ASN A 488 -15.53 55.07 -27.60
CA ASN A 488 -14.83 55.67 -26.46
C ASN A 488 -13.50 54.97 -26.11
N ALA A 489 -12.83 54.34 -27.09
CA ALA A 489 -11.51 53.75 -26.90
C ALA A 489 -10.45 54.86 -26.86
N THR A 490 -9.52 54.82 -25.90
CA THR A 490 -8.48 55.85 -25.73
C THR A 490 -7.10 55.21 -25.60
N SER A 491 -6.18 55.53 -26.52
CA SER A 491 -4.75 55.29 -26.35
C SER A 491 -4.02 56.63 -26.19
N SER A 492 -3.14 56.72 -25.19
CA SER A 492 -2.53 57.97 -24.77
C SER A 492 -1.06 57.82 -24.36
N ASN A 493 -0.36 58.93 -24.17
CA ASN A 493 1.01 58.94 -23.66
C ASN A 493 1.10 59.92 -22.48
N SER A 494 1.70 59.48 -21.38
CA SER A 494 2.13 60.32 -20.27
C SER A 494 3.53 60.90 -20.52
N ILE A 495 4.35 60.19 -21.29
CA ILE A 495 5.73 60.57 -21.64
C ILE A 495 5.86 60.72 -23.16
N ALA A 496 6.67 61.69 -23.60
CA ALA A 496 6.93 61.87 -25.03
C ALA A 496 7.78 60.72 -25.59
N ASN A 497 7.35 60.15 -26.73
CA ASN A 497 8.03 59.09 -27.50
C ASN A 497 8.02 57.66 -26.91
N THR A 498 7.24 57.35 -25.86
CA THR A 498 7.18 56.03 -25.18
C THR A 498 6.22 54.99 -25.79
N GLY A 499 6.08 54.97 -27.12
CA GLY A 499 5.54 53.79 -27.84
C GLY A 499 4.02 53.61 -27.90
N GLY A 500 3.61 52.78 -28.87
CA GLY A 500 2.23 52.66 -29.36
C GLY A 500 1.29 51.87 -28.45
N ALA A 501 0.55 52.57 -27.61
CA ALA A 501 -0.49 51.97 -26.79
C ALA A 501 -1.69 51.49 -27.64
N ILE A 502 -2.28 50.35 -27.29
CA ILE A 502 -3.36 49.69 -28.04
C ILE A 502 -4.62 49.61 -27.18
N ALA A 503 -5.66 50.36 -27.52
CA ALA A 503 -6.98 50.33 -26.88
C ALA A 503 -8.03 49.80 -27.85
N ILE A 504 -8.64 48.64 -27.61
CA ILE A 504 -9.64 48.04 -28.52
C ILE A 504 -10.89 47.57 -27.78
N GLY A 505 -12.04 48.16 -28.09
CA GLY A 505 -13.35 47.76 -27.59
C GLY A 505 -14.21 48.96 -27.16
N TYR A 506 -15.04 48.78 -26.14
CA TYR A 506 -15.91 49.84 -25.62
C TYR A 506 -15.35 50.42 -24.32
N ASN A 507 -15.16 51.74 -24.27
CA ASN A 507 -14.65 52.47 -23.09
C ASN A 507 -13.31 51.91 -22.58
N THR A 508 -12.42 51.53 -23.50
CA THR A 508 -11.09 51.00 -23.18
C THR A 508 -10.06 52.11 -23.06
N LYS A 509 -9.12 51.99 -22.12
CA LYS A 509 -8.08 52.99 -21.85
C LYS A 509 -6.71 52.34 -21.78
N ALA A 510 -5.82 52.69 -22.71
CA ALA A 510 -4.41 52.32 -22.73
C ALA A 510 -3.52 53.57 -22.67
N MET A 511 -2.32 53.44 -22.14
CA MET A 511 -1.31 54.50 -22.15
C MET A 511 0.12 53.96 -22.24
N ASP A 512 1.04 54.72 -22.83
CA ASP A 512 2.50 54.47 -22.78
C ASP A 512 2.89 53.01 -23.09
N GLY A 513 2.68 52.56 -24.33
CA GLY A 513 3.06 51.21 -24.78
C GLY A 513 2.26 50.03 -24.19
N SER A 514 1.18 50.28 -23.44
CA SER A 514 0.31 49.23 -22.87
C SER A 514 -0.81 48.75 -23.81
N ILE A 515 -1.47 47.65 -23.42
CA ILE A 515 -2.58 47.02 -24.15
C ILE A 515 -3.84 47.00 -23.27
N ALA A 516 -4.97 47.51 -23.77
CA ALA A 516 -6.29 47.47 -23.13
C ALA A 516 -7.37 46.97 -24.10
N LEU A 517 -7.89 45.75 -23.88
CA LEU A 517 -8.87 45.11 -24.78
C LEU A 517 -10.19 44.76 -24.05
N GLY A 518 -11.33 45.00 -24.70
CA GLY A 518 -12.66 44.53 -24.24
C GLY A 518 -13.65 45.63 -23.85
N LEU A 519 -14.28 45.53 -22.68
CA LEU A 519 -15.38 46.41 -22.24
C LEU A 519 -15.05 47.05 -20.90
N ASN A 520 -14.98 48.39 -20.83
CA ASN A 520 -14.57 49.17 -19.66
C ASN A 520 -13.16 48.83 -19.12
N THR A 521 -12.29 48.29 -19.98
CA THR A 521 -10.94 47.84 -19.63
C THR A 521 -9.99 49.03 -19.47
N SER A 522 -9.22 49.10 -18.38
CA SER A 522 -8.31 50.24 -18.13
C SER A 522 -6.92 49.80 -17.70
N VAL A 523 -5.91 50.33 -18.38
CA VAL A 523 -4.55 50.45 -17.83
C VAL A 523 -4.45 51.80 -17.12
N ILE A 524 -3.78 51.85 -15.96
CA ILE A 524 -3.57 53.06 -15.16
C ILE A 524 -2.07 53.20 -14.86
N GLY A 525 -1.44 54.20 -15.46
CA GLY A 525 0.00 54.47 -15.33
C GLY A 525 0.35 55.59 -14.35
N ASN A 526 1.65 55.81 -14.18
CA ASN A 526 2.21 56.92 -13.42
C ASN A 526 2.73 57.99 -14.39
N ALA A 527 2.39 59.27 -14.16
CA ALA A 527 2.81 60.39 -15.00
C ALA A 527 4.34 60.54 -15.17
N LEU A 528 5.14 59.95 -14.26
CA LEU A 528 6.60 59.97 -14.30
C LEU A 528 7.23 58.76 -15.03
N THR A 529 6.54 57.62 -15.14
CA THR A 529 7.12 56.36 -15.63
C THR A 529 6.26 55.60 -16.64
N GLY A 530 5.08 56.12 -17.01
CA GLY A 530 4.15 55.45 -17.93
C GLY A 530 3.55 54.15 -17.37
N ALA A 531 3.20 53.24 -18.28
CA ALA A 531 2.63 51.92 -18.01
C ALA A 531 3.15 50.84 -18.97
N GLU A 532 4.42 50.92 -19.37
CA GLU A 532 4.99 50.12 -20.45
C GLU A 532 4.90 48.61 -20.18
N GLY A 533 4.38 47.86 -21.16
CA GLY A 533 4.16 46.42 -21.04
C GLY A 533 3.03 46.00 -20.10
N ALA A 534 2.22 46.92 -19.56
CA ALA A 534 0.98 46.56 -18.87
C ALA A 534 -0.08 46.04 -19.85
N ILE A 535 -0.87 45.05 -19.42
CA ILE A 535 -1.87 44.38 -20.24
C ILE A 535 -3.17 44.24 -19.43
N ALA A 536 -4.25 44.81 -19.92
CA ALA A 536 -5.61 44.61 -19.40
C ALA A 536 -6.50 44.03 -20.51
N ILE A 537 -7.16 42.90 -20.28
CA ILE A 537 -7.99 42.21 -21.28
C ILE A 537 -9.23 41.62 -20.61
N GLY A 538 -10.42 42.04 -21.02
CA GLY A 538 -11.69 41.45 -20.56
C GLY A 538 -12.81 42.45 -20.36
N HIS A 539 -13.57 42.31 -19.27
CA HIS A 539 -14.66 43.20 -18.88
C HIS A 539 -14.33 43.82 -17.52
N ASN A 540 -14.30 45.15 -17.40
CA ASN A 540 -13.84 45.86 -16.21
C ASN A 540 -12.45 45.40 -15.71
N ALA A 541 -11.58 44.89 -16.60
CA ALA A 541 -10.23 44.47 -16.22
C ALA A 541 -9.33 45.70 -16.00
N ILE A 542 -8.55 45.71 -14.91
CA ILE A 542 -7.73 46.84 -14.52
C ILE A 542 -6.28 46.40 -14.27
N ALA A 543 -5.36 46.97 -15.04
CA ALA A 543 -3.92 46.86 -14.79
C ALA A 543 -3.41 48.22 -14.25
N ASN A 544 -3.14 48.28 -12.95
CA ASN A 544 -2.73 49.48 -12.25
C ASN A 544 -1.22 49.44 -11.95
N VAL A 545 -0.45 50.41 -12.44
CA VAL A 545 0.98 50.58 -12.13
C VAL A 545 1.31 51.97 -11.59
N SER A 546 0.29 52.72 -11.14
CA SER A 546 0.43 54.07 -10.59
C SER A 546 1.35 54.17 -9.36
N ALA A 547 1.51 53.08 -8.60
CA ALA A 547 2.38 52.99 -7.42
C ALA A 547 3.84 52.55 -7.72
N GLY A 548 4.17 52.25 -8.99
CA GLY A 548 5.39 51.51 -9.38
C GLY A 548 6.30 52.21 -10.37
N SER A 549 7.38 51.51 -10.73
CA SER A 549 8.35 51.92 -11.76
C SER A 549 8.10 51.14 -13.05
N ALA A 550 7.45 51.79 -14.03
CA ALA A 550 7.31 51.45 -15.46
C ALA A 550 6.78 50.05 -15.88
N ASN A 551 7.19 48.96 -15.22
CA ASN A 551 7.02 47.61 -15.76
C ASN A 551 5.70 46.95 -15.32
N GLY A 552 5.11 46.24 -16.27
CA GLY A 552 3.67 45.98 -16.33
C GLY A 552 3.00 45.29 -15.14
N ALA A 553 1.68 45.45 -15.14
CA ALA A 553 0.72 44.57 -14.49
C ALA A 553 -0.11 43.88 -15.58
N ILE A 554 -0.49 42.62 -15.37
CA ILE A 554 -1.26 41.81 -16.33
C ILE A 554 -2.59 41.43 -15.68
N ALA A 555 -3.70 41.95 -16.19
CA ALA A 555 -5.05 41.66 -15.73
C ALA A 555 -5.89 41.08 -16.88
N ILE A 556 -6.15 39.78 -16.86
CA ILE A 556 -6.85 39.07 -17.95
C ILE A 556 -8.08 38.32 -17.39
N GLY A 557 -9.27 38.82 -17.65
CA GLY A 557 -10.54 38.25 -17.17
C GLY A 557 -11.63 39.30 -16.97
N ASN A 558 -12.81 38.87 -16.53
CA ASN A 558 -13.86 39.78 -16.07
C ASN A 558 -13.54 40.22 -14.63
N GLN A 559 -13.49 41.52 -14.36
CA GLN A 559 -13.08 42.12 -13.08
C GLN A 559 -11.71 41.65 -12.56
N ALA A 560 -10.79 41.24 -13.45
CA ALA A 560 -9.41 40.96 -13.08
C ALA A 560 -8.70 42.28 -12.68
N TYR A 561 -8.01 42.28 -11.54
CA TYR A 561 -7.28 43.44 -11.03
C TYR A 561 -5.82 43.06 -10.73
N ALA A 562 -4.87 43.77 -11.33
CA ALA A 562 -3.45 43.59 -11.09
C ALA A 562 -2.78 44.92 -10.73
N GLU A 563 -2.07 44.98 -9.60
CA GLU A 563 -1.39 46.18 -9.11
C GLU A 563 0.14 46.01 -8.98
N GLY A 564 0.89 46.71 -9.84
CA GLY A 564 2.34 46.81 -9.79
C GLY A 564 2.82 47.77 -8.70
N SER A 565 3.95 47.45 -8.06
CA SER A 565 4.49 48.20 -6.92
C SER A 565 6.00 48.41 -7.00
N ARG A 566 6.52 49.36 -6.24
CA ARG A 566 7.91 49.86 -6.29
C ARG A 566 8.92 49.03 -5.47
N GLN A 567 8.51 48.06 -4.65
CA GLN A 567 9.41 47.33 -3.73
C GLN A 567 10.22 46.19 -4.40
N GLY A 568 11.13 46.55 -5.30
CA GLY A 568 12.17 45.66 -5.83
C GLY A 568 13.53 45.86 -5.15
N TYR A 569 14.29 44.78 -4.93
CA TYR A 569 15.70 44.85 -4.52
C TYR A 569 16.58 45.01 -5.77
N HIS A 570 17.62 45.86 -5.71
CA HIS A 570 18.57 46.02 -6.81
C HIS A 570 19.31 44.70 -7.08
N THR A 571 19.23 44.18 -8.31
CA THR A 571 20.10 43.11 -8.79
C THR A 571 21.38 43.72 -9.37
N SER A 572 22.55 43.21 -8.99
CA SER A 572 23.85 43.87 -9.19
C SER A 572 24.43 43.78 -10.62
N HIS A 573 23.60 43.64 -11.65
CA HIS A 573 24.05 43.59 -13.05
C HIS A 573 23.55 44.83 -13.81
N ASN A 574 24.50 45.63 -14.32
CA ASN A 574 24.37 46.82 -15.16
C ASN A 574 23.81 48.13 -14.56
N GLY A 575 23.28 48.14 -13.33
CA GLY A 575 22.89 49.40 -12.67
C GLY A 575 21.58 50.02 -13.18
N ASP A 576 20.93 49.38 -14.15
CA ASP A 576 19.53 49.62 -14.48
C ASP A 576 18.65 49.15 -13.30
N ASN A 577 17.61 49.94 -12.98
CA ASN A 577 16.56 49.49 -12.07
C ASN A 577 15.67 48.46 -12.78
N VAL A 578 16.10 47.20 -12.87
CA VAL A 578 15.25 46.10 -13.35
C VAL A 578 14.15 45.86 -12.32
N PRO A 579 12.87 46.16 -12.61
CA PRO A 579 11.80 46.00 -11.63
C PRO A 579 11.52 44.51 -11.39
N VAL A 580 11.65 44.07 -10.14
CA VAL A 580 11.53 42.66 -9.78
C VAL A 580 10.06 42.30 -9.54
N GLY A 581 9.37 41.94 -10.61
CA GLY A 581 8.08 41.23 -10.59
C GLY A 581 6.90 42.01 -11.17
N VAL A 582 6.22 41.35 -12.11
CA VAL A 582 4.94 41.77 -12.70
C VAL A 582 3.80 41.22 -11.85
N ALA A 583 2.88 42.06 -11.39
CA ALA A 583 1.64 41.58 -10.79
C ALA A 583 0.75 40.97 -11.89
N THR A 584 0.35 39.70 -11.73
CA THR A 584 -0.37 38.94 -12.77
C THR A 584 -1.66 38.36 -12.20
N ALA A 585 -2.80 38.90 -12.62
CA ALA A 585 -4.14 38.40 -12.30
C ALA A 585 -4.81 37.83 -13.56
N VAL A 586 -5.06 36.53 -13.60
CA VAL A 586 -5.70 35.84 -14.74
C VAL A 586 -6.87 35.00 -14.25
N GLY A 587 -8.09 35.42 -14.59
CA GLY A 587 -9.34 34.79 -14.16
C GLY A 587 -10.45 35.81 -13.91
N ASP A 588 -11.68 35.32 -13.82
CA ASP A 588 -12.83 36.12 -13.38
C ASP A 588 -12.68 36.49 -11.90
N HIS A 589 -12.70 37.78 -11.56
CA HIS A 589 -12.39 38.36 -10.24
C HIS A 589 -11.02 37.93 -9.65
N ALA A 590 -10.03 37.64 -10.48
CA ALA A 590 -8.66 37.42 -10.00
C ALA A 590 -8.02 38.73 -9.50
N TYR A 591 -7.33 38.69 -8.35
CA TYR A 591 -6.76 39.87 -7.69
C TYR A 591 -5.29 39.62 -7.32
N ALA A 592 -4.36 40.38 -7.92
CA ALA A 592 -2.93 40.28 -7.64
C ALA A 592 -2.30 41.64 -7.36
N THR A 593 -1.50 41.75 -6.30
CA THR A 593 -0.78 42.99 -5.96
C THR A 593 0.67 42.72 -5.59
N ILE A 594 1.58 43.61 -5.99
CA ILE A 594 2.98 43.65 -5.51
C ILE A 594 3.78 42.39 -5.91
N SER A 595 4.19 42.29 -7.17
CA SER A 595 5.09 41.23 -7.66
C SER A 595 4.58 39.80 -7.39
N SER A 596 3.27 39.61 -7.52
CA SER A 596 2.55 38.36 -7.19
C SER A 596 1.77 37.80 -8.39
N VAL A 597 1.30 36.56 -8.25
CA VAL A 597 0.56 35.83 -9.29
C VAL A 597 -0.76 35.29 -8.72
N ALA A 598 -1.89 35.73 -9.27
CA ALA A 598 -3.21 35.13 -9.06
C ALA A 598 -3.71 34.51 -10.38
N PHE A 599 -3.92 33.20 -10.41
CA PHE A 599 -4.41 32.48 -11.59
C PHE A 599 -5.59 31.58 -11.22
N GLY A 600 -6.79 31.96 -11.63
CA GLY A 600 -8.03 31.26 -11.32
C GLY A 600 -9.18 32.24 -11.05
N ASN A 601 -10.42 31.74 -11.12
CA ASN A 601 -11.59 32.52 -10.71
C ASN A 601 -11.51 32.80 -9.19
N LEU A 602 -11.68 34.06 -8.78
CA LEU A 602 -11.56 34.51 -7.39
C LEU A 602 -10.22 34.17 -6.72
N ALA A 603 -9.14 34.01 -7.48
CA ALA A 603 -7.79 33.83 -6.93
C ALA A 603 -7.26 35.16 -6.36
N GLU A 604 -6.70 35.15 -5.15
CA GLU A 604 -6.28 36.33 -4.41
C GLU A 604 -4.82 36.23 -3.95
N ALA A 605 -3.96 37.17 -4.38
CA ALA A 605 -2.53 37.23 -4.08
C ALA A 605 -2.14 38.66 -3.64
N THR A 606 -2.29 38.96 -2.35
CA THR A 606 -2.32 40.35 -1.81
C THR A 606 -1.03 40.83 -1.15
N ALA A 607 0.03 40.02 -1.16
CA ALA A 607 1.32 40.39 -0.57
C ALA A 607 2.52 40.16 -1.50
N LEU A 608 3.65 40.78 -1.13
CA LEU A 608 4.89 40.74 -1.89
C LEU A 608 5.38 39.29 -2.13
N TYR A 609 5.59 38.95 -3.41
CA TYR A 609 6.05 37.65 -3.89
C TYR A 609 5.15 36.47 -3.52
N THR A 610 3.83 36.66 -3.56
CA THR A 610 2.83 35.59 -3.36
C THR A 610 2.41 34.90 -4.66
N ALA A 611 1.92 33.66 -4.54
CA ALA A 611 1.31 32.92 -5.64
C ALA A 611 0.00 32.26 -5.20
N ALA A 612 -1.11 32.57 -5.85
CA ALA A 612 -2.42 31.96 -5.67
C ALA A 612 -2.88 31.34 -7.00
N ILE A 613 -2.81 30.02 -7.12
CA ILE A 613 -3.05 29.29 -8.39
C ILE A 613 -4.15 28.25 -8.18
N GLY A 614 -5.36 28.59 -8.59
CA GLY A 614 -6.57 27.79 -8.45
C GLY A 614 -7.80 28.67 -8.24
N MET A 615 -8.99 28.11 -8.48
CA MET A 615 -10.24 28.81 -8.17
C MET A 615 -10.33 29.02 -6.65
N GLN A 616 -10.57 30.26 -6.20
CA GLN A 616 -10.59 30.67 -4.79
C GLN A 616 -9.27 30.40 -4.02
N ALA A 617 -8.14 30.19 -4.69
CA ALA A 617 -6.84 30.13 -4.02
C ALA A 617 -6.50 31.49 -3.38
N ASN A 618 -6.02 31.51 -2.14
CA ASN A 618 -5.75 32.73 -1.39
C ASN A 618 -4.36 32.71 -0.73
N ALA A 619 -3.51 33.67 -1.09
CA ALA A 619 -2.14 33.83 -0.62
C ALA A 619 -1.92 35.27 -0.11
N THR A 620 -2.19 35.51 1.18
CA THR A 620 -2.29 36.87 1.75
C THR A 620 -1.02 37.42 2.38
N GLU A 621 0.00 36.59 2.59
CA GLU A 621 1.15 36.91 3.41
C GLU A 621 2.46 36.81 2.64
N ARG A 622 3.47 37.60 3.01
CA ARG A 622 4.71 37.71 2.22
C ARG A 622 5.36 36.34 1.98
N PHE A 623 5.76 36.09 0.73
CA PHE A 623 6.30 34.80 0.25
C PHE A 623 5.36 33.58 0.40
N SER A 624 4.05 33.77 0.64
CA SER A 624 3.13 32.65 0.73
C SER A 624 2.74 32.08 -0.65
N SER A 625 2.39 30.79 -0.70
CA SER A 625 2.02 30.10 -1.95
C SER A 625 0.84 29.17 -1.74
N ALA A 626 -0.30 29.49 -2.35
CA ALA A 626 -1.53 28.71 -2.37
C ALA A 626 -1.76 28.10 -3.78
N VAL A 627 -1.83 26.78 -3.90
CA VAL A 627 -2.01 26.08 -5.18
C VAL A 627 -3.07 25.00 -5.07
N GLY A 628 -4.26 25.26 -5.61
CA GLY A 628 -5.42 24.36 -5.56
C GLY A 628 -6.74 25.11 -5.44
N TYR A 629 -7.86 24.40 -5.59
CA TYR A 629 -9.19 24.95 -5.31
C TYR A 629 -9.33 25.28 -3.81
N ASP A 630 -9.66 26.52 -3.45
CA ASP A 630 -9.75 26.98 -2.05
C ASP A 630 -8.52 26.63 -1.20
N ALA A 631 -7.31 26.69 -1.79
CA ALA A 631 -6.06 26.59 -1.04
C ALA A 631 -5.78 27.91 -0.32
N GLN A 632 -5.44 27.87 0.97
CA GLN A 632 -5.26 29.06 1.81
C GLN A 632 -3.85 29.08 2.42
N ALA A 633 -3.00 30.00 1.97
CA ALA A 633 -1.65 30.25 2.47
C ALA A 633 -1.59 31.64 3.14
N THR A 634 -2.08 31.69 4.39
CA THR A 634 -2.30 32.93 5.16
C THR A 634 -1.22 33.21 6.21
N GLY A 635 -0.15 32.40 6.26
CA GLY A 635 1.04 32.65 7.06
C GLY A 635 2.24 33.17 6.26
N ASN A 636 3.15 33.88 6.93
CA ASN A 636 4.39 34.36 6.30
C ASN A 636 5.28 33.19 5.86
N GLN A 637 5.77 33.19 4.62
CA GLN A 637 6.49 32.05 4.02
C GLN A 637 5.70 30.73 4.03
N SER A 638 4.37 30.76 4.19
CA SER A 638 3.54 29.55 4.24
C SER A 638 3.30 28.95 2.85
N THR A 639 3.16 27.63 2.78
CA THR A 639 2.85 26.92 1.53
C THR A 639 1.62 26.03 1.73
N ALA A 640 0.59 26.20 0.90
CA ALA A 640 -0.62 25.39 0.86
C ALA A 640 -0.81 24.82 -0.55
N VAL A 641 -0.70 23.50 -0.73
CA VAL A 641 -0.81 22.84 -2.04
C VAL A 641 -1.80 21.69 -1.98
N GLY A 642 -2.84 21.74 -2.78
CA GLY A 642 -3.98 20.82 -2.76
C GLY A 642 -5.29 21.54 -2.47
N ALA A 643 -6.41 20.98 -2.94
CA ALA A 643 -7.70 21.63 -2.75
C ALA A 643 -8.12 21.63 -1.25
N ASN A 644 -8.59 22.76 -0.75
CA ASN A 644 -8.86 23.04 0.67
C ASN A 644 -7.63 22.89 1.60
N ALA A 645 -6.40 22.93 1.07
CA ALA A 645 -5.20 22.92 1.92
C ALA A 645 -5.06 24.25 2.66
N THR A 646 -4.77 24.22 3.97
CA THR A 646 -4.71 25.41 4.83
C THR A 646 -3.37 25.48 5.54
N SER A 647 -2.65 26.60 5.37
CA SER A 647 -1.34 26.87 5.96
C SER A 647 -1.34 28.28 6.52
N SER A 648 -1.46 28.43 7.84
CA SER A 648 -1.92 29.69 8.47
C SER A 648 -0.91 30.43 9.34
N ASP A 649 0.34 29.96 9.44
CA ASP A 649 1.33 30.53 10.36
C ASP A 649 2.73 30.54 9.72
N ILE A 650 3.71 31.16 10.38
CA ILE A 650 5.04 31.43 9.83
C ILE A 650 5.77 30.13 9.52
N ASN A 651 6.26 29.97 8.29
CA ASN A 651 6.94 28.77 7.77
C ASN A 651 6.09 27.49 7.84
N SER A 652 4.75 27.57 7.90
CA SER A 652 3.89 26.38 7.85
C SER A 652 3.79 25.79 6.43
N VAL A 653 3.63 24.46 6.32
CA VAL A 653 3.50 23.75 5.04
C VAL A 653 2.33 22.77 5.11
N ALA A 654 1.33 22.95 4.25
CA ALA A 654 0.20 22.04 4.04
C ALA A 654 0.24 21.49 2.61
N PHE A 655 0.35 20.17 2.45
CA PHE A 655 0.43 19.51 1.14
C PHE A 655 -0.53 18.32 1.08
N GLY A 656 -1.64 18.46 0.34
CA GLY A 656 -2.67 17.44 0.15
C GLY A 656 -4.08 18.01 0.26
N TYR A 657 -5.08 17.27 -0.26
CA TYR A 657 -6.49 17.65 -0.11
C TYR A 657 -6.85 17.79 1.37
N SER A 658 -7.36 18.96 1.77
CA SER A 658 -7.70 19.30 3.16
C SER A 658 -6.57 19.10 4.18
N ALA A 659 -5.30 19.20 3.78
CA ALA A 659 -4.18 19.23 4.73
C ALA A 659 -4.21 20.55 5.53
N ASN A 660 -3.97 20.50 6.84
CA ASN A 660 -4.03 21.67 7.73
C ASN A 660 -2.74 21.80 8.55
N ALA A 661 -2.00 22.90 8.33
CA ALA A 661 -0.83 23.30 9.11
C ALA A 661 -1.10 24.66 9.77
N SER A 662 -1.44 24.64 11.06
CA SER A 662 -2.03 25.80 11.77
C SER A 662 -1.11 26.48 12.79
N ARG A 663 0.17 26.08 12.87
CA ARG A 663 1.18 26.68 13.76
C ARG A 663 2.52 26.91 13.08
N SER A 664 3.31 27.80 13.67
CA SER A 664 4.64 28.16 13.16
C SER A 664 5.53 26.93 12.99
N GLY A 665 6.07 26.75 11.79
CA GLY A 665 6.88 25.61 11.38
C GLY A 665 6.14 24.27 11.28
N ALA A 666 4.81 24.24 11.42
CA ALA A 666 4.03 23.01 11.30
C ALA A 666 4.03 22.50 9.86
N SER A 667 4.26 21.20 9.67
CA SER A 667 4.23 20.52 8.37
C SER A 667 3.15 19.44 8.36
N ALA A 668 2.14 19.58 7.49
CA ALA A 668 1.06 18.62 7.26
C ALA A 668 1.10 18.12 5.82
N MET A 669 1.51 16.87 5.59
CA MET A 669 1.73 16.29 4.26
C MET A 669 0.90 15.01 4.07
N GLY A 670 -0.25 15.14 3.43
CA GLY A 670 -1.17 14.05 3.17
C GLY A 670 -2.62 14.50 3.21
N VAL A 671 -3.50 13.73 2.56
CA VAL A 671 -4.95 14.00 2.53
C VAL A 671 -5.51 14.01 3.95
N SER A 672 -6.13 15.13 4.33
CA SER A 672 -6.67 15.39 5.67
C SER A 672 -5.65 15.22 6.81
N SER A 673 -4.36 15.44 6.54
CA SER A 673 -3.33 15.52 7.61
C SER A 673 -3.49 16.81 8.41
N VAL A 674 -3.23 16.73 9.72
CA VAL A 674 -3.34 17.86 10.65
C VAL A 674 -2.04 18.01 11.43
N SER A 675 -1.41 19.17 11.33
CA SER A 675 -0.27 19.57 12.15
C SER A 675 -0.61 20.88 12.85
N SER A 676 -0.89 20.80 14.15
CA SER A 676 -1.44 21.89 14.96
C SER A 676 -0.63 22.20 16.23
N GLY A 677 0.53 21.54 16.40
CA GLY A 677 1.59 21.93 17.33
C GLY A 677 2.71 22.75 16.66
N ASN A 678 3.43 23.57 17.43
CA ASN A 678 4.59 24.32 16.96
C ASN A 678 5.69 23.37 16.47
N ARG A 679 6.21 23.60 15.25
CA ARG A 679 7.20 22.72 14.58
C ARG A 679 6.81 21.23 14.50
N ALA A 680 5.51 20.92 14.61
CA ALA A 680 5.01 19.55 14.52
C ALA A 680 5.01 19.05 13.06
N THR A 681 5.16 17.75 12.86
CA THR A 681 5.23 17.12 11.53
C THR A 681 4.24 15.96 11.43
N ALA A 682 3.20 16.11 10.61
CA ALA A 682 2.21 15.08 10.31
C ALA A 682 2.30 14.65 8.84
N VAL A 683 2.64 13.40 8.56
CA VAL A 683 2.79 12.86 7.19
C VAL A 683 1.96 11.59 7.00
N GLY A 684 0.88 11.68 6.24
CA GLY A 684 0.00 10.55 5.92
C GLY A 684 -1.48 10.94 5.76
N PHE A 685 -2.28 9.98 5.30
CA PHE A 685 -3.74 10.14 5.27
C PHE A 685 -4.28 10.21 6.71
N GLN A 686 -4.90 11.33 7.10
CA GLN A 686 -5.38 11.55 8.47
C GLN A 686 -4.30 11.34 9.56
N SER A 687 -3.04 11.70 9.31
CA SER A 687 -2.03 11.79 10.39
C SER A 687 -2.24 13.07 11.20
N GLU A 688 -2.07 13.01 12.50
CA GLU A 688 -2.33 14.09 13.44
C GLU A 688 -1.13 14.33 14.36
N ALA A 689 -0.56 15.54 14.33
CA ALA A 689 0.51 15.98 15.22
C ALA A 689 0.06 17.26 15.94
N THR A 690 -0.53 17.08 17.13
CA THR A 690 -1.22 18.14 17.88
C THR A 690 -0.35 18.81 18.93
N GLY A 691 0.65 18.10 19.46
CA GLY A 691 1.60 18.68 20.41
C GLY A 691 2.81 19.32 19.74
N ASP A 692 3.39 20.34 20.37
CA ASP A 692 4.62 20.97 19.90
C ASP A 692 5.74 19.93 19.75
N PHE A 693 6.51 20.05 18.67
CA PHE A 693 7.55 19.10 18.26
C PHE A 693 7.08 17.65 18.02
N GLY A 694 5.76 17.39 17.98
CA GLY A 694 5.19 16.07 17.71
C GLY A 694 5.46 15.60 16.27
N VAL A 695 5.76 14.31 16.10
CA VAL A 695 6.09 13.69 14.81
C VAL A 695 5.17 12.49 14.55
N ALA A 696 4.20 12.64 13.65
CA ALA A 696 3.23 11.62 13.26
C ALA A 696 3.45 11.18 11.80
N LEU A 697 4.12 10.04 11.57
CA LEU A 697 4.48 9.52 10.25
C LEU A 697 3.73 8.22 9.94
N GLY A 698 2.64 8.33 9.20
CA GLY A 698 1.81 7.23 8.73
C GLY A 698 0.32 7.55 8.80
N ALA A 699 -0.48 6.92 7.94
CA ALA A 699 -1.93 7.15 7.95
C ALA A 699 -2.55 6.86 9.33
N GLN A 700 -3.35 7.78 9.87
CA GLN A 700 -3.96 7.67 11.20
C GLN A 700 -2.93 7.53 12.35
N SER A 701 -1.71 8.02 12.17
CA SER A 701 -0.77 8.19 13.30
C SER A 701 -1.11 9.44 14.10
N ASP A 702 -0.91 9.40 15.41
CA ASP A 702 -1.25 10.46 16.37
C ASP A 702 -0.06 10.71 17.32
N ALA A 703 0.44 11.95 17.36
CA ALA A 703 1.57 12.36 18.18
C ALA A 703 1.28 13.63 19.00
N ALA A 704 1.44 13.50 20.33
CA ALA A 704 1.37 14.57 21.31
C ALA A 704 2.71 15.32 21.46
N TYR A 705 2.86 16.08 22.57
CA TYR A 705 4.02 16.93 22.85
C TYR A 705 5.33 16.13 22.97
N LEU A 706 6.35 16.55 22.21
CA LEU A 706 7.65 15.84 22.08
C LEU A 706 7.53 14.35 21.67
N ALA A 707 6.37 13.93 21.18
CA ALA A 707 6.08 12.52 20.93
C ALA A 707 6.38 12.12 19.48
N THR A 708 6.72 10.84 19.27
CA THR A 708 7.01 10.29 17.93
C THR A 708 6.16 9.06 17.66
N ALA A 709 5.17 9.19 16.78
CA ALA A 709 4.34 8.11 16.27
C ALA A 709 4.73 7.77 14.82
N THR A 710 5.22 6.55 14.59
CA THR A 710 5.63 6.07 13.27
C THR A 710 4.93 4.76 12.92
N GLY A 711 4.27 4.71 11.77
CA GLY A 711 3.46 3.59 11.32
C GLY A 711 1.95 3.89 11.31
N THR A 712 1.21 3.16 10.47
CA THR A 712 -0.24 3.36 10.33
C THR A 712 -0.96 3.05 11.66
N GLY A 713 -1.77 3.98 12.15
CA GLY A 713 -2.48 3.82 13.43
C GLY A 713 -1.60 3.87 14.67
N ALA A 714 -0.33 4.28 14.59
CA ALA A 714 0.54 4.42 15.76
C ALA A 714 0.10 5.59 16.63
N GLN A 715 0.03 5.41 17.95
CA GLN A 715 -0.45 6.40 18.91
C GLN A 715 0.63 6.68 19.95
N ALA A 716 1.21 7.88 19.92
CA ALA A 716 2.14 8.40 20.90
C ALA A 716 1.48 9.60 21.61
N THR A 717 0.49 9.32 22.45
CA THR A 717 -0.48 10.30 22.95
C THR A 717 -0.13 10.93 24.30
N ALA A 718 1.07 10.64 24.81
CA ALA A 718 1.61 11.22 26.05
C ALA A 718 2.94 11.95 25.78
N GLU A 719 3.32 12.84 26.70
CA GLU A 719 4.57 13.60 26.62
C GLU A 719 5.79 12.69 26.46
N GLY A 720 6.65 12.98 25.47
CA GLY A 720 7.87 12.24 25.19
C GLY A 720 7.68 10.79 24.75
N ALA A 721 6.45 10.37 24.46
CA ALA A 721 6.15 8.98 24.10
C ALA A 721 6.65 8.64 22.68
N THR A 722 7.09 7.40 22.48
CA THR A 722 7.53 6.88 21.18
C THR A 722 6.77 5.62 20.81
N ALA A 723 5.90 5.71 19.80
CA ALA A 723 5.17 4.57 19.24
C ALA A 723 5.70 4.25 17.83
N ASN A 724 6.36 3.10 17.65
CA ASN A 724 6.94 2.68 16.37
C ASN A 724 6.36 1.33 15.93
N GLY A 725 5.39 1.35 15.02
CA GLY A 725 4.79 0.17 14.39
C GLY A 725 3.30 0.30 14.12
N TYR A 726 2.77 -0.59 13.28
CA TYR A 726 1.34 -0.65 12.97
C TYR A 726 0.51 -0.86 14.25
N ARG A 727 -0.32 0.13 14.61
CA ARG A 727 -1.08 0.20 15.86
C ARG A 727 -0.25 0.00 17.15
N ALA A 728 1.01 0.46 17.17
CA ALA A 728 1.75 0.62 18.42
C ALA A 728 1.12 1.73 19.27
N GLN A 729 1.07 1.55 20.60
CA GLN A 729 0.44 2.48 21.55
C GLN A 729 1.43 2.80 22.68
N ALA A 730 1.98 4.01 22.67
CA ALA A 730 2.79 4.58 23.72
C ALA A 730 1.97 5.69 24.40
N THR A 731 1.24 5.32 25.46
CA THR A 731 0.26 6.20 26.14
C THR A 731 0.69 6.59 27.55
N GLY A 732 1.85 6.11 28.01
CA GLY A 732 2.51 6.61 29.21
C GLY A 732 3.52 7.72 28.91
N VAL A 733 3.75 8.63 29.85
CA VAL A 733 4.79 9.67 29.73
C VAL A 733 6.17 9.01 29.57
N ASN A 734 6.99 9.49 28.64
CA ASN A 734 8.29 8.94 28.27
C ASN A 734 8.27 7.41 27.94
N SER A 735 7.12 6.88 27.49
CA SER A 735 7.00 5.45 27.19
C SER A 735 7.46 5.10 25.78
N LEU A 736 7.94 3.86 25.59
CA LEU A 736 8.40 3.34 24.30
C LEU A 736 7.61 2.08 23.91
N ALA A 737 6.81 2.14 22.85
CA ALA A 737 6.11 0.99 22.27
C ALA A 737 6.63 0.70 20.86
N ALA A 738 7.35 -0.41 20.69
CA ALA A 738 7.99 -0.77 19.42
C ALA A 738 7.53 -2.14 18.89
N ALA A 739 7.26 -2.17 17.58
CA ALA A 739 6.61 -3.21 16.78
C ALA A 739 5.07 -3.26 16.84
N ARG A 740 4.46 -4.02 15.91
CA ARG A 740 3.01 -4.10 15.67
C ARG A 740 2.23 -4.41 16.95
N GLY A 741 1.36 -3.49 17.37
CA GLY A 741 0.51 -3.67 18.54
C GLY A 741 1.24 -3.74 19.88
N ALA A 742 2.49 -3.28 19.98
CA ALA A 742 3.15 -3.07 21.26
C ALA A 742 2.39 -2.00 22.07
N GLN A 743 2.32 -2.16 23.39
CA GLN A 743 1.56 -1.30 24.29
C GLN A 743 2.43 -0.92 25.50
N ALA A 744 2.83 0.34 25.58
CA ALA A 744 3.52 0.90 26.74
C ALA A 744 2.61 1.97 27.35
N THR A 745 1.88 1.60 28.40
CA THR A 745 0.72 2.38 28.89
C THR A 745 0.95 3.07 30.23
N ALA A 746 2.17 2.97 30.78
CA ALA A 746 2.56 3.55 32.06
C ALA A 746 3.83 4.41 31.89
N THR A 747 4.08 5.32 32.84
CA THR A 747 5.23 6.23 32.79
C THR A 747 6.55 5.46 32.76
N ASN A 748 7.46 5.90 31.89
CA ASN A 748 8.77 5.28 31.60
C ASN A 748 8.70 3.80 31.19
N ALA A 749 7.51 3.28 30.80
CA ALA A 749 7.35 1.88 30.42
C ALA A 749 7.89 1.60 29.01
N THR A 750 8.48 0.43 28.80
CA THR A 750 9.06 0.03 27.50
C THR A 750 8.51 -1.32 27.04
N ALA A 751 7.79 -1.34 25.92
CA ALA A 751 7.27 -2.54 25.26
C ALA A 751 8.00 -2.78 23.93
N LEU A 752 8.92 -3.76 23.92
CA LEU A 752 9.78 -4.11 22.79
C LEU A 752 9.36 -5.46 22.20
N GLY A 753 8.45 -5.43 21.23
CA GLY A 753 8.02 -6.63 20.49
C GLY A 753 6.56 -6.63 20.10
N ARG A 754 6.21 -7.40 19.06
CA ARG A 754 4.83 -7.54 18.57
C ARG A 754 3.92 -8.00 19.72
N LEU A 755 2.90 -7.20 20.04
CA LEU A 755 1.96 -7.43 21.15
C LEU A 755 2.61 -7.49 22.56
N ALA A 756 3.80 -6.91 22.76
CA ALA A 756 4.37 -6.73 24.10
C ALA A 756 3.53 -5.71 24.90
N VAL A 757 3.37 -5.92 26.22
CA VAL A 757 2.57 -5.05 27.10
C VAL A 757 3.35 -4.67 28.36
N ALA A 758 3.77 -3.41 28.41
CA ALA A 758 4.40 -2.77 29.56
C ALA A 758 3.39 -1.80 30.21
N SER A 759 2.71 -2.26 31.26
CA SER A 759 1.58 -1.58 31.90
C SER A 759 1.85 -1.13 33.33
N HIS A 760 3.12 -1.19 33.76
CA HIS A 760 3.57 -0.80 35.10
C HIS A 760 4.69 0.25 34.96
N GLU A 761 4.81 1.13 35.95
CA GLU A 761 5.80 2.21 35.90
C GLU A 761 7.24 1.67 35.81
N ASN A 762 8.09 2.33 35.03
CA ASN A 762 9.51 1.99 34.85
C ASN A 762 9.77 0.52 34.43
N SER A 763 8.76 -0.18 33.89
CA SER A 763 8.83 -1.62 33.58
C SER A 763 9.12 -1.89 32.10
N VAL A 764 9.73 -3.04 31.81
CA VAL A 764 10.13 -3.44 30.45
C VAL A 764 9.47 -4.76 30.06
N ALA A 765 8.66 -4.77 29.00
CA ALA A 765 8.21 -5.99 28.32
C ALA A 765 9.12 -6.24 27.12
N LEU A 766 9.99 -7.25 27.21
CA LEU A 766 10.97 -7.59 26.18
C LEU A 766 10.58 -8.89 25.46
N GLY A 767 10.31 -8.82 24.16
CA GLY A 767 9.90 -9.94 23.32
C GLY A 767 8.42 -9.93 22.93
N SER A 768 8.07 -10.68 21.89
CA SER A 768 6.68 -10.71 21.37
C SER A 768 5.73 -11.33 22.40
N GLY A 769 4.62 -10.66 22.69
CA GLY A 769 3.63 -11.11 23.67
C GLY A 769 4.09 -11.06 25.13
N SER A 770 5.27 -10.52 25.43
CA SER A 770 5.72 -10.39 26.82
C SER A 770 4.85 -9.41 27.60
N THR A 771 4.55 -9.71 28.86
CA THR A 771 3.69 -8.90 29.73
C THR A 771 4.39 -8.61 31.04
N THR A 772 4.46 -7.34 31.41
CA THR A 772 4.93 -6.92 32.75
C THR A 772 3.92 -7.24 33.84
N ALA A 773 4.40 -7.37 35.08
CA ALA A 773 3.60 -7.48 36.30
C ALA A 773 4.10 -6.46 37.32
N ALA A 774 3.38 -6.29 38.44
CA ALA A 774 3.88 -5.51 39.56
C ALA A 774 5.18 -6.10 40.13
N ALA A 775 6.07 -5.24 40.63
CA ALA A 775 7.26 -5.67 41.35
C ALA A 775 6.87 -6.47 42.61
N ASN A 776 7.61 -7.55 42.90
CA ASN A 776 7.28 -8.50 43.97
C ASN A 776 8.39 -8.57 45.05
N PRO A 777 8.30 -7.78 46.12
CA PRO A 777 9.23 -7.81 47.25
C PRO A 777 9.39 -9.21 47.86
N THR A 778 10.61 -9.73 47.88
CA THR A 778 10.92 -11.05 48.46
C THR A 778 12.03 -10.91 49.50
N THR A 779 11.67 -10.97 50.78
CA THR A 779 12.59 -10.78 51.91
C THR A 779 13.21 -12.07 52.46
N GLN A 780 12.57 -13.21 52.19
CA GLN A 780 12.94 -14.53 52.69
C GLN A 780 12.35 -15.64 51.81
N GLY A 781 12.94 -16.84 51.88
CA GLY A 781 12.43 -18.08 51.28
C GLY A 781 12.46 -19.24 52.29
N LYS A 782 11.71 -20.31 52.03
CA LYS A 782 11.73 -21.52 52.87
C LYS A 782 12.18 -22.74 52.08
N VAL A 783 13.11 -23.52 52.65
CA VAL A 783 13.56 -24.81 52.10
C VAL A 783 13.60 -25.81 53.27
N GLY A 784 12.92 -26.95 53.13
CA GLY A 784 12.89 -27.99 54.17
C GLY A 784 12.36 -27.53 55.55
N GLY A 785 11.51 -26.49 55.59
CA GLY A 785 11.03 -25.87 56.83
C GLY A 785 11.96 -24.80 57.43
N ILE A 786 13.23 -24.77 57.04
CA ILE A 786 14.17 -23.70 57.41
C ILE A 786 13.83 -22.43 56.63
N THR A 787 13.82 -21.28 57.31
CA THR A 787 13.60 -19.97 56.69
C THR A 787 14.96 -19.31 56.44
N TYR A 788 15.27 -19.08 55.17
CA TYR A 788 16.45 -18.35 54.71
C TYR A 788 16.02 -16.90 54.47
N GLY A 789 16.52 -15.98 55.28
CA GLY A 789 16.19 -14.55 55.21
C GLY A 789 17.26 -13.70 54.53
N THR A 790 17.15 -12.38 54.73
CA THR A 790 18.17 -11.37 54.38
C THR A 790 18.66 -11.43 52.92
N PHE A 791 17.74 -11.67 51.98
CA PHE A 791 18.06 -11.51 50.55
C PHE A 791 18.40 -10.05 50.24
N ALA A 792 19.37 -9.81 49.35
CA ALA A 792 19.65 -8.46 48.86
C ALA A 792 18.55 -7.98 47.90
N GLY A 793 18.36 -6.66 47.79
CA GLY A 793 17.40 -6.08 46.83
C GLY A 793 15.92 -6.31 47.15
N THR A 794 15.55 -6.42 48.43
CA THR A 794 14.18 -6.75 48.88
C THR A 794 13.08 -5.78 48.43
N THR A 795 13.44 -4.57 48.00
CA THR A 795 12.53 -3.50 47.55
C THR A 795 12.69 -3.20 46.04
N PRO A 796 12.30 -4.12 45.14
CA PRO A 796 12.35 -3.86 43.69
C PRO A 796 11.36 -2.75 43.30
N THR A 797 11.80 -1.81 42.47
CA THR A 797 11.00 -0.68 42.00
C THR A 797 10.19 -0.98 40.74
N SER A 798 10.69 -1.87 39.87
CA SER A 798 9.99 -2.32 38.65
C SER A 798 10.46 -3.73 38.23
N VAL A 799 10.03 -4.20 37.06
CA VAL A 799 10.42 -5.51 36.50
C VAL A 799 10.80 -5.41 35.02
N VAL A 800 11.71 -6.29 34.60
CA VAL A 800 11.93 -6.65 33.19
C VAL A 800 11.30 -8.02 32.96
N SER A 801 10.23 -8.07 32.16
CA SER A 801 9.56 -9.30 31.78
C SER A 801 9.98 -9.74 30.39
N VAL A 802 10.61 -10.92 30.29
CA VAL A 802 11.02 -11.54 29.02
C VAL A 802 9.96 -12.49 28.45
N GLY A 803 8.74 -12.53 28.99
CA GLY A 803 7.69 -13.45 28.58
C GLY A 803 6.32 -13.13 29.19
N SER A 804 5.43 -14.11 29.18
CA SER A 804 4.19 -14.10 29.97
C SER A 804 4.04 -15.46 30.67
N ALA A 805 3.12 -15.59 31.63
CA ALA A 805 2.85 -16.89 32.26
C ALA A 805 2.46 -17.94 31.21
N GLY A 806 3.11 -19.11 31.22
CA GLY A 806 2.96 -20.17 30.21
C GLY A 806 3.63 -19.87 28.86
N ALA A 807 4.40 -18.78 28.75
CA ALA A 807 5.22 -18.40 27.61
C ALA A 807 6.54 -17.75 28.08
N GLU A 808 7.15 -18.37 29.08
CA GLU A 808 8.46 -18.02 29.62
C GLU A 808 9.57 -18.20 28.58
N ARG A 809 10.72 -17.54 28.79
CA ARG A 809 11.88 -17.62 27.89
C ARG A 809 13.15 -17.94 28.66
N GLN A 810 14.01 -18.74 28.05
CA GLN A 810 15.38 -18.93 28.53
C GLN A 810 16.19 -17.64 28.35
N ILE A 811 16.96 -17.28 29.38
CA ILE A 811 17.97 -16.22 29.29
C ILE A 811 19.33 -16.92 29.17
N ILE A 812 19.90 -16.91 27.98
CA ILE A 812 21.17 -17.60 27.65
C ILE A 812 22.35 -16.61 27.63
N ASN A 813 23.58 -17.14 27.67
CA ASN A 813 24.83 -16.37 27.69
C ASN A 813 24.99 -15.44 28.91
N VAL A 814 24.38 -15.81 30.04
CA VAL A 814 24.54 -15.09 31.32
C VAL A 814 25.89 -15.46 31.96
N ALA A 815 26.77 -14.46 32.11
CA ALA A 815 28.04 -14.61 32.83
C ALA A 815 27.80 -14.91 34.32
N ALA A 816 28.83 -15.39 35.02
CA ALA A 816 28.70 -15.70 36.45
C ALA A 816 28.50 -14.41 37.28
N GLY A 817 27.40 -14.35 38.04
CA GLY A 817 27.11 -13.24 38.95
C GLY A 817 28.00 -13.25 40.20
N ARG A 818 28.11 -12.14 40.92
CA ARG A 818 28.83 -12.10 42.20
C ARG A 818 28.10 -12.92 43.26
N ILE A 819 28.85 -13.61 44.12
CA ILE A 819 28.32 -14.38 45.25
C ILE A 819 28.77 -13.69 46.56
N SER A 820 27.87 -12.91 47.16
CA SER A 820 28.04 -12.23 48.45
C SER A 820 26.68 -11.91 49.06
N GLU A 821 26.64 -11.59 50.37
CA GLU A 821 25.41 -11.21 51.09
C GLU A 821 24.68 -9.99 50.49
N THR A 822 25.38 -9.16 49.72
CA THR A 822 24.87 -7.92 49.12
C THR A 822 24.64 -8.01 47.61
N SER A 823 24.78 -9.20 47.00
CA SER A 823 24.70 -9.36 45.54
C SER A 823 23.27 -9.34 45.00
N THR A 824 23.06 -8.57 43.93
CA THR A 824 21.80 -8.52 43.17
C THR A 824 21.96 -9.02 41.73
N ASP A 825 23.02 -9.78 41.46
CA ASP A 825 23.32 -10.29 40.11
C ASP A 825 22.49 -11.55 39.80
N ALA A 826 22.19 -11.77 38.52
CA ALA A 826 21.63 -13.05 38.08
C ALA A 826 22.68 -14.17 38.22
N ILE A 827 22.31 -15.25 38.88
CA ILE A 827 23.15 -16.45 39.01
C ILE A 827 22.91 -17.37 37.82
N ASN A 828 23.99 -17.84 37.18
CA ASN A 828 23.89 -18.73 36.03
C ASN A 828 23.95 -20.22 36.44
N GLY A 829 23.70 -21.11 35.46
CA GLY A 829 23.64 -22.55 35.70
C GLY A 829 24.95 -23.17 36.21
N SER A 830 26.12 -22.66 35.81
CA SER A 830 27.40 -23.24 36.26
C SER A 830 27.72 -22.92 37.72
N GLN A 831 27.27 -21.77 38.22
CA GLN A 831 27.38 -21.42 39.64
C GLN A 831 26.49 -22.31 40.51
N LEU A 832 25.23 -22.52 40.11
CA LEU A 832 24.33 -23.42 40.81
C LEU A 832 24.84 -24.87 40.76
N TYR A 833 25.38 -25.30 39.62
CA TYR A 833 26.01 -26.60 39.46
C TYR A 833 27.21 -26.78 40.39
N LEU A 834 28.09 -25.78 40.55
CA LEU A 834 29.21 -25.85 41.49
C LEU A 834 28.75 -26.03 42.94
N VAL A 835 27.70 -25.32 43.37
CA VAL A 835 27.11 -25.48 44.72
C VAL A 835 26.51 -26.88 44.88
N ALA A 836 25.75 -27.37 43.89
CA ALA A 836 25.16 -28.70 43.92
C ALA A 836 26.24 -29.81 43.94
N ALA A 837 27.30 -29.66 43.14
CA ALA A 837 28.43 -30.59 43.09
C ALA A 837 29.23 -30.61 44.40
N GLU A 838 29.34 -29.48 45.12
CA GLU A 838 29.98 -29.44 46.43
C GLU A 838 29.12 -30.13 47.50
N ILE A 839 27.79 -29.88 47.50
CA ILE A 839 26.85 -30.55 48.41
C ILE A 839 26.85 -32.08 48.17
N ALA A 840 26.94 -32.51 46.91
CA ALA A 840 26.96 -33.92 46.53
C ALA A 840 28.21 -34.70 47.00
N LYS A 841 29.31 -34.03 47.39
CA LYS A 841 30.51 -34.70 47.94
C LYS A 841 30.29 -35.31 49.33
N GLY A 842 29.22 -34.91 50.03
CA GLY A 842 28.88 -35.40 51.36
C GLY A 842 29.69 -34.73 52.47
N TYR A 843 28.99 -34.17 53.47
CA TYR A 843 29.63 -33.57 54.64
C TYR A 843 29.79 -34.61 55.75
N ASN A 844 31.04 -34.94 56.11
CA ASN A 844 31.32 -35.70 57.33
C ASN A 844 31.10 -34.83 58.57
N VAL A 845 29.88 -34.84 59.09
CA VAL A 845 29.51 -34.17 60.35
C VAL A 845 30.10 -34.95 61.53
N THR A 846 31.33 -34.61 61.93
CA THR A 846 31.92 -35.11 63.18
C THR A 846 31.47 -34.23 64.34
N SER A 847 30.54 -34.73 65.15
CA SER A 847 30.12 -34.07 66.39
C SER A 847 31.24 -34.19 67.43
N ASN A 848 32.11 -33.19 67.52
CA ASN A 848 33.02 -33.09 68.65
C ASN A 848 32.23 -32.55 69.85
N GLY A 849 32.11 -33.37 70.91
CA GLY A 849 31.06 -33.22 71.91
C GLY A 849 31.06 -31.87 72.66
N GLY A 850 29.89 -31.26 72.79
CA GLY A 850 29.58 -30.32 73.87
C GLY A 850 29.37 -28.85 73.52
N LYS A 851 29.74 -28.36 72.33
CA LYS A 851 29.43 -26.98 71.89
C LYS A 851 29.06 -26.88 70.42
N THR A 852 27.81 -26.51 70.14
CA THR A 852 27.28 -26.27 68.79
C THR A 852 27.79 -24.94 68.23
N LEU A 853 29.06 -24.90 67.82
CA LEU A 853 29.64 -23.86 66.99
C LEU A 853 30.12 -24.52 65.69
N LEU A 854 29.42 -24.29 64.59
CA LEU A 854 29.80 -24.81 63.27
C LEU A 854 31.06 -24.10 62.75
N TYR A 855 32.23 -24.64 63.06
CA TYR A 855 33.48 -24.26 62.38
C TYR A 855 33.69 -25.16 61.15
N TYR A 856 33.52 -24.57 59.96
CA TYR A 856 33.84 -25.23 58.69
C TYR A 856 35.36 -25.25 58.47
N GLN A 857 35.99 -26.44 58.53
CA GLN A 857 37.37 -26.63 58.05
C GLN A 857 37.38 -27.33 56.69
N VAL A 858 37.72 -26.57 55.64
CA VAL A 858 38.04 -27.14 54.31
C VAL A 858 39.42 -27.79 54.39
N ARG A 859 39.48 -29.12 54.44
CA ARG A 859 40.74 -29.85 54.23
C ARG A 859 40.91 -30.16 52.75
N LYS A 860 41.82 -29.42 52.11
CA LYS A 860 42.34 -29.74 50.77
C LYS A 860 43.14 -31.04 50.86
N GLN A 861 42.60 -32.17 50.36
CA GLN A 861 43.40 -33.37 50.14
C GLN A 861 44.27 -33.17 48.89
N THR A 862 45.58 -33.21 49.09
CA THR A 862 46.57 -33.41 48.03
C THR A 862 46.79 -34.90 47.84
N SER A 863 46.64 -35.37 46.60
CA SER A 863 47.27 -36.56 46.03
C SER A 863 47.48 -36.31 44.55
#